data_AF-A0A2M8FAM2-F1
#
_entry.id   AF-A0A2M8FAM2-F1
#
_cell.length_a   1.000
_cell.length_b   1.000
_cell.length_c   1.000
_cell.angle_alpha   90.00
_cell.angle_beta   90.00
_cell.angle_gamma   90.00
#
_symmetry.space_group_name_H-M   'P 1'
#
loop_
_entity.id
_entity.type
_entity.pdbx_description
1 polymer ?
#
loop_
_entity_poly.entity_id
_entity_poly.type
_entity_poly.pdbx_seq_one_letter_code
_entity_poly.pdbx_strand_id
1 'polypeptide(L)'
;MRHTMFQHHNIYKKIVIGTILVSLLIFLAPHVAFAQAADFGVQNVQDQGLGLSSQPLQVTVVKVIRAILGFLGLIAVIIVLYGGYVYMTAGGNEDKVSQAKMILRNGVIGLTIILFSFAIVQFIITRLNQAAGIGTVTDPNPLGGCTDVVSCNLPGACEDVFVAQSITPDQSTADVNNIVIRAVFTKSVGTPAGEVFQIVKKDVDVSRNFTYRFVEGTDKKVIEATMPLEEGTDAANCSDENYIDGTECVPVGTYTVSILDTVVATDGQGISYEQTACTEFDGMKSAKFNAPTEANDVRNPTWQGVGILNPETNSPFTDPEPRLPAGETYTFVGTTDDDNGVGYTQFHLEATDGSETPVDIFRGPSSAQSSDDPYAFSKELFFSSGIVRYTNAPKRYQYTFTTWDIDHHVSAVQTGTFVLVGNHCFNQVMDEDLGETDIDIGGACGSDASCTEDYQCASGLCVEGQCVVQPKITDVDPMDGAPGSWVTIRGYYFGNEEGTVEFGTEEDGWIPANIVQCTDVLTGDSWNNTYVIVEVPNNADFAGTVTSSAIRVTNSTSNLSDATNDDFGPKPAYTDPDGTLFEDGLFRFTNTTRPGLCAVVVDGDQEGILDGLTTGPPGIRIRAMGRKFGTRDDTDNITFDIGTETPFSASVFGWEDTLIKTEVPLAVAPGNPVVHVEKNGVESNGVPFRVSRPDLSDVKPLISDIDPTDPTPGSFVTIYGAHFGQAGYVYISPNPGATCSHNNDADTCTELTVPPAPCQNTWTDTQIIIDIPDEFSGLGTYYVTVERADNGLSTEGTNDLISIQSGDPKPSICQLSPNQGPAILPEEHPGLVFSGKNFVRGSTNLYFWNGAGDITSSTDVDNLDSDNWITWGDNSGDDRWGVSTDKKTLTSSVGFANASLHPTMPLGRWPIAVAANGNTGNSVNYFVTDCRVQGSVPSGTGLQCCTEGPDTGSWKTICEGDVRSSGYVWRFTTGIPPEVPYVLVQCGDDGVYKGRNVEPSPIPSSEWVESEEMCINATAQVAISREIDARTVTTSTVLLYTCGSTTGNINCTYADADKVSGLDLDVQSGDDGYVIVIKKASDLSSPNFEPDTWYRVLLTTGIKTSPQALGGGNLVSTPLRVEEARVPGTVPENTEIAFS
;
A
#
# COMPACT_ATOMS: atom_id res chain seq x y z
N MET A 1 -52.29 58.24 -56.16
CA MET A 1 -51.23 57.43 -55.51
C MET A 1 -51.48 57.35 -54.01
N ARG A 2 -52.49 56.57 -53.62
CA ARG A 2 -52.91 56.25 -52.24
C ARG A 2 -53.73 54.98 -52.42
N HIS A 3 -53.17 53.79 -52.18
CA HIS A 3 -53.91 52.54 -51.89
C HIS A 3 -53.06 51.25 -51.81
N THR A 4 -51.74 51.29 -51.58
CA THR A 4 -50.93 50.05 -51.46
C THR A 4 -49.86 50.14 -50.37
N MET A 5 -50.17 50.69 -49.19
CA MET A 5 -49.25 50.65 -48.04
C MET A 5 -49.99 50.47 -46.70
N PHE A 6 -51.04 49.65 -46.65
CA PHE A 6 -51.82 49.39 -45.43
C PHE A 6 -52.21 47.90 -45.22
N GLN A 7 -51.53 46.95 -45.88
CA GLN A 7 -51.76 45.50 -45.66
C GLN A 7 -50.61 44.76 -44.95
N HIS A 8 -49.41 45.34 -44.80
CA HIS A 8 -48.31 44.65 -44.11
C HIS A 8 -48.30 44.82 -42.58
N HIS A 9 -49.01 45.79 -42.00
CA HIS A 9 -48.98 46.04 -40.55
C HIS A 9 -49.74 44.98 -39.73
N ASN A 10 -50.84 44.42 -40.24
CA ASN A 10 -51.61 43.39 -39.53
C ASN A 10 -50.98 42.00 -39.65
N ILE A 11 -50.22 41.73 -40.72
CA ILE A 11 -49.46 40.49 -40.87
C ILE A 11 -48.22 40.53 -39.97
N TYR A 12 -47.49 41.65 -39.92
CA TYR A 12 -46.37 41.81 -38.99
C TYR A 12 -46.80 41.75 -37.52
N LYS A 13 -47.94 42.35 -37.14
CA LYS A 13 -48.47 42.22 -35.78
C LYS A 13 -48.86 40.78 -35.43
N LYS A 14 -49.45 40.03 -36.36
CA LYS A 14 -49.79 38.61 -36.14
C LYS A 14 -48.57 37.70 -36.08
N ILE A 15 -47.53 37.99 -36.87
CA ILE A 15 -46.25 37.28 -36.82
C ILE A 15 -45.53 37.60 -35.51
N VAL A 16 -45.45 38.86 -35.10
CA VAL A 16 -44.80 39.27 -33.84
C VAL A 16 -45.53 38.73 -32.62
N ILE A 17 -46.87 38.81 -32.59
CA ILE A 17 -47.68 38.23 -31.50
C ILE A 17 -47.60 36.71 -31.51
N GLY A 18 -47.57 36.07 -32.68
CA GLY A 18 -47.38 34.63 -32.83
C GLY A 18 -46.01 34.17 -32.33
N THR A 19 -44.92 34.88 -32.67
CA THR A 19 -43.58 34.57 -32.17
C THR A 19 -43.44 34.81 -30.67
N ILE A 20 -44.12 35.82 -30.12
CA ILE A 20 -44.14 36.06 -28.66
C ILE A 20 -44.93 34.96 -27.94
N LEU A 21 -46.06 34.50 -28.49
CA LEU A 21 -46.87 33.42 -27.92
C LEU A 21 -46.17 32.05 -28.03
N VAL A 22 -45.47 31.76 -29.12
CA VAL A 22 -44.67 30.54 -29.28
C VAL A 22 -43.46 30.56 -28.35
N SER A 23 -42.78 31.70 -28.20
CA SER A 23 -41.67 31.85 -27.25
C SER A 23 -42.15 31.73 -25.79
N LEU A 24 -43.34 32.26 -25.46
CA LEU A 24 -43.95 32.10 -24.13
C LEU A 24 -44.39 30.65 -23.86
N LEU A 25 -44.90 29.93 -24.87
CA LEU A 25 -45.25 28.51 -24.75
C LEU A 25 -44.02 27.61 -24.58
N ILE A 26 -42.90 27.96 -25.22
CA ILE A 26 -41.61 27.28 -25.00
C ILE A 26 -41.15 27.52 -23.56
N PHE A 27 -41.26 28.74 -23.02
CA PHE A 27 -40.90 29.01 -21.62
C PHE A 27 -41.85 28.42 -20.55
N LEU A 28 -43.05 27.98 -20.93
CA LEU A 28 -44.07 27.41 -20.02
C LEU A 28 -44.18 25.87 -20.09
N ALA A 29 -43.50 25.21 -21.04
CA ALA A 29 -43.36 23.77 -21.01
C ALA A 29 -42.43 23.38 -19.85
N PRO A 30 -42.72 22.33 -19.05
CA PRO A 30 -41.80 21.86 -18.03
C PRO A 30 -40.52 21.41 -18.72
N HIS A 31 -39.51 22.27 -18.67
CA HIS A 31 -38.17 21.88 -19.03
C HIS A 31 -37.75 20.94 -17.90
N VAL A 32 -37.65 19.64 -18.21
CA VAL A 32 -36.71 18.79 -17.51
C VAL A 32 -35.38 19.49 -17.70
N ALA A 33 -34.99 20.26 -16.68
CA ALA A 33 -33.66 20.81 -16.60
C ALA A 33 -32.75 19.59 -16.51
N PHE A 34 -32.12 19.24 -17.62
CA PHE A 34 -30.83 18.56 -17.57
C PHE A 34 -29.85 19.56 -16.95
N ALA A 35 -29.97 19.78 -15.65
CA ALA A 35 -28.83 20.08 -14.84
C ALA A 35 -28.01 18.79 -14.81
N GLN A 36 -27.33 18.47 -15.92
CA GLN A 36 -26.07 17.77 -15.78
C GLN A 36 -25.25 18.73 -14.93
N ALA A 37 -25.00 18.35 -13.68
CA ALA A 37 -23.93 18.96 -12.93
C ALA A 37 -22.69 18.79 -13.81
N ALA A 38 -22.23 19.89 -14.43
CA ALA A 38 -20.87 19.90 -14.92
C ALA A 38 -20.02 19.64 -13.67
N ASP A 39 -19.45 18.44 -13.56
CA ASP A 39 -18.48 18.17 -12.52
C ASP A 39 -17.27 19.07 -12.83
N PHE A 40 -17.19 20.18 -12.11
CA PHE A 40 -16.08 21.11 -12.20
C PHE A 40 -14.83 20.55 -11.49
N GLY A 41 -14.72 19.22 -11.36
CA GLY A 41 -13.62 18.54 -10.67
C GLY A 41 -13.69 18.66 -9.16
N VAL A 42 -14.86 18.99 -8.58
CA VAL A 42 -15.02 19.09 -7.13
C VAL A 42 -15.31 17.72 -6.51
N GLN A 43 -16.03 16.84 -7.22
CA GLN A 43 -16.27 15.46 -6.74
C GLN A 43 -14.97 14.64 -6.71
N ASN A 44 -14.11 14.79 -7.71
CA ASN A 44 -12.79 14.13 -7.74
C ASN A 44 -11.83 14.56 -6.60
N VAL A 45 -12.02 15.75 -6.01
CA VAL A 45 -11.25 16.21 -4.84
C VAL A 45 -11.87 15.74 -3.53
N GLN A 46 -13.18 15.52 -3.52
CA GLN A 46 -13.94 15.05 -2.37
C GLN A 46 -13.86 13.52 -2.18
N ASP A 47 -13.70 12.75 -3.27
CA ASP A 47 -13.67 11.28 -3.24
C ASP A 47 -12.25 10.67 -3.17
N GLN A 48 -11.18 11.42 -3.48
CA GLN A 48 -9.80 10.91 -3.44
C GLN A 48 -8.82 11.68 -2.55
N GLY A 49 -9.22 12.83 -1.98
CA GLY A 49 -8.30 13.71 -1.26
C GLY A 49 -7.17 14.28 -2.12
N LEU A 50 -6.54 15.38 -1.67
CA LEU A 50 -5.34 15.94 -2.30
C LEU A 50 -4.09 15.14 -1.85
N GLY A 51 -4.03 13.86 -2.21
CA GLY A 51 -2.87 13.01 -1.95
C GLY A 51 -1.66 13.47 -2.76
N LEU A 52 -0.75 14.20 -2.12
CA LEU A 52 0.44 14.80 -2.74
C LEU A 52 1.72 13.95 -2.57
N SER A 53 1.67 12.80 -1.89
CA SER A 53 2.88 12.11 -1.41
C SER A 53 3.16 10.71 -1.97
N SER A 54 2.36 10.17 -2.90
CA SER A 54 2.61 8.82 -3.47
C SER A 54 2.27 8.67 -4.96
N GLN A 55 2.13 9.78 -5.69
CA GLN A 55 1.69 9.77 -7.10
C GLN A 55 2.75 10.46 -7.97
N PRO A 56 2.97 10.00 -9.21
CA PRO A 56 3.88 10.65 -10.16
C PRO A 56 3.59 12.15 -10.27
N LEU A 57 4.63 12.98 -10.43
CA LEU A 57 4.52 14.45 -10.49
C LEU A 57 3.49 14.90 -11.54
N GLN A 58 3.38 14.17 -12.65
CA GLN A 58 2.44 14.38 -13.74
C GLN A 58 0.97 14.24 -13.28
N VAL A 59 0.68 13.20 -12.50
CA VAL A 59 -0.67 12.94 -11.93
C VAL A 59 -1.01 14.01 -10.89
N THR A 60 -0.03 14.38 -10.06
CA THR A 60 -0.16 15.44 -9.07
C THR A 60 -0.44 16.80 -9.72
N VAL A 61 0.26 17.15 -10.80
CA VAL A 61 0.05 18.38 -11.56
C VAL A 61 -1.35 18.40 -12.20
N VAL A 62 -1.83 17.29 -12.77
CA VAL A 62 -3.19 17.20 -13.33
C VAL A 62 -4.27 17.35 -12.25
N LYS A 63 -4.09 16.72 -11.08
CA LYS A 63 -5.00 16.88 -9.93
C LYS A 63 -5.03 18.33 -9.42
N VAL A 64 -3.88 18.98 -9.31
CA VAL A 64 -3.77 20.40 -8.92
C VAL A 64 -4.45 21.32 -9.93
N ILE A 65 -4.26 21.10 -11.24
CA ILE A 65 -4.91 21.90 -12.29
C ILE A 65 -6.44 21.72 -12.23
N ARG A 66 -6.94 20.49 -12.08
CA ARG A 66 -8.39 20.22 -11.96
C ARG A 66 -8.99 20.87 -10.70
N ALA A 67 -8.28 20.82 -9.57
CA ALA A 67 -8.70 21.48 -8.32
C ALA A 67 -8.77 23.02 -8.47
N ILE A 68 -7.77 23.64 -9.11
CA ILE A 68 -7.76 25.09 -9.37
C ILE A 68 -8.90 25.50 -10.32
N LEU A 69 -9.17 24.71 -11.37
CA LEU A 69 -10.26 24.98 -12.30
C LEU A 69 -11.64 24.87 -11.63
N GLY A 70 -11.83 23.90 -10.73
CA GLY A 70 -13.04 23.79 -9.92
C GLY A 70 -13.25 24.97 -8.98
N PHE A 71 -12.18 25.41 -8.32
CA PHE A 71 -12.21 26.59 -7.47
C PHE A 71 -12.55 27.88 -8.25
N LEU A 72 -11.99 28.05 -9.45
CA LEU A 72 -12.33 29.17 -10.34
C LEU A 72 -13.79 29.12 -10.83
N GLY A 73 -14.33 27.93 -11.08
CA GLY A 73 -15.74 27.71 -11.40
C GLY A 73 -16.66 28.17 -10.26
N LEU A 74 -16.34 27.82 -9.02
CA LEU A 74 -17.07 28.27 -7.83
C LEU A 74 -17.05 29.81 -7.69
N ILE A 75 -15.89 30.43 -7.90
CA ILE A 75 -15.75 31.90 -7.89
C ILE A 75 -16.64 32.53 -8.97
N ALA A 76 -16.69 31.95 -10.17
CA ALA A 76 -17.54 32.46 -11.25
C ALA A 76 -19.03 32.43 -10.85
N VAL A 77 -19.50 31.36 -10.20
CA VAL A 77 -20.87 31.27 -9.67
C VAL A 77 -21.13 32.37 -8.64
N ILE A 78 -20.21 32.61 -7.70
CA ILE A 78 -20.33 33.66 -6.68
C ILE A 78 -20.43 35.05 -7.33
N ILE A 79 -19.63 35.34 -8.36
CA ILE A 79 -19.66 36.62 -9.09
C ILE A 79 -21.00 36.82 -9.81
N VAL A 80 -21.55 35.77 -10.43
CA VAL A 80 -22.84 35.82 -11.10
C VAL A 80 -23.97 36.06 -10.10
N LEU A 81 -23.96 35.36 -8.96
CA LEU A 81 -24.93 35.56 -7.87
C LEU A 81 -24.85 36.98 -7.28
N TYR A 82 -23.63 37.50 -7.07
CA TYR A 82 -23.41 38.85 -6.60
C TYR A 82 -23.91 39.90 -7.61
N GLY A 83 -23.60 39.72 -8.89
CA GLY A 83 -24.11 40.58 -9.96
C GLY A 83 -25.63 40.58 -10.04
N GLY A 84 -26.26 39.40 -9.89
CA GLY A 84 -27.71 39.25 -9.80
C GLY A 84 -28.31 39.94 -8.58
N TYR A 85 -27.68 39.82 -7.41
CA TYR A 85 -28.10 40.49 -6.19
C TYR A 85 -28.03 42.02 -6.32
N VAL A 86 -26.94 42.57 -6.87
CA VAL A 86 -26.80 44.02 -7.09
C VAL A 86 -27.84 44.51 -8.10
N TYR A 87 -28.18 43.70 -9.10
CA TYR A 87 -29.23 44.03 -10.06
C TYR A 87 -30.63 44.07 -9.41
N MET A 88 -30.96 43.06 -8.60
CA MET A 88 -32.26 42.97 -7.91
C MET A 88 -32.44 44.05 -6.83
N THR A 89 -31.35 44.49 -6.20
CA THR A 89 -31.38 45.52 -5.15
C THR A 89 -31.17 46.96 -5.68
N ALA A 90 -31.05 47.14 -7.00
CA ALA A 90 -30.78 48.45 -7.60
C ALA A 90 -31.92 49.46 -7.43
N GLY A 91 -33.17 49.00 -7.28
CA GLY A 91 -34.31 49.88 -6.96
C GLY A 91 -34.54 51.04 -7.95
N GLY A 92 -34.05 50.92 -9.19
CA GLY A 92 -34.11 51.98 -10.21
C GLY A 92 -32.94 52.97 -10.21
N ASN A 93 -31.92 52.79 -9.36
CA ASN A 93 -30.69 53.58 -9.40
C ASN A 93 -29.82 53.15 -10.60
N GLU A 94 -29.65 54.04 -11.59
CA GLU A 94 -28.93 53.75 -12.84
C GLU A 94 -27.47 53.36 -12.62
N ASP A 95 -26.79 53.93 -11.62
CA ASP A 95 -25.39 53.60 -11.32
C ASP A 95 -25.25 52.15 -10.83
N LYS A 96 -26.17 51.69 -9.98
CA LYS A 96 -26.19 50.31 -9.49
C LYS A 96 -26.55 49.30 -10.58
N VAL A 97 -27.47 49.67 -11.48
CA VAL A 97 -27.80 48.83 -12.66
C VAL A 97 -26.60 48.71 -13.59
N SER A 98 -25.88 49.82 -13.83
CA SER A 98 -24.66 49.83 -14.64
C SER A 98 -23.57 48.95 -14.02
N GLN A 99 -23.35 49.09 -12.71
CA GLN A 99 -22.40 48.27 -11.96
C GLN A 99 -22.74 46.78 -12.02
N ALA A 100 -24.02 46.41 -11.83
CA ALA A 100 -24.47 45.02 -11.91
C ALA A 100 -24.23 44.41 -13.31
N LYS A 101 -24.54 45.15 -14.38
CA LYS A 101 -24.30 44.71 -15.76
C LYS A 101 -22.81 44.54 -16.06
N MET A 102 -21.96 45.41 -15.51
CA MET A 102 -20.51 45.28 -15.65
C MET A 102 -19.98 44.01 -14.96
N ILE A 103 -20.44 43.72 -13.74
CA ILE A 103 -20.09 42.51 -12.99
C ILE A 103 -20.52 41.26 -13.76
N LEU A 104 -21.75 41.22 -14.25
CA LEU A 104 -22.26 40.08 -15.03
C LEU A 104 -21.51 39.89 -16.35
N ARG A 105 -21.20 40.99 -17.08
CA ARG A 105 -20.44 40.90 -18.34
C ARG A 105 -19.04 40.35 -18.11
N ASN A 106 -18.34 40.83 -17.08
CA ASN A 106 -17.00 40.38 -16.76
C ASN A 106 -17.00 38.93 -16.23
N GLY A 107 -18.04 38.54 -15.47
CA GLY A 107 -18.24 37.16 -15.02
C GLY A 107 -18.42 36.18 -16.19
N VAL A 108 -19.23 36.54 -17.19
CA VAL A 108 -19.42 35.71 -18.40
C VAL A 108 -18.12 35.57 -19.19
N ILE A 109 -17.36 36.65 -19.37
CA ILE A 109 -16.06 36.61 -20.07
C ILE A 109 -15.08 35.69 -19.33
N GLY A 110 -15.01 35.80 -18.00
CA GLY A 110 -14.18 34.93 -17.17
C GLY A 110 -14.57 33.45 -17.30
N LEU A 111 -15.87 33.16 -17.26
CA LEU A 111 -16.39 31.79 -17.43
C LEU A 111 -16.03 31.22 -18.81
N THR A 112 -16.15 32.02 -19.87
CA THR A 112 -15.77 31.61 -21.23
C THR A 112 -14.28 31.28 -21.32
N ILE A 113 -13.41 32.07 -20.71
CA ILE A 113 -11.95 31.82 -20.71
C ILE A 113 -11.63 30.52 -19.98
N ILE A 114 -12.26 30.26 -18.83
CA ILE A 114 -12.05 29.03 -18.05
C ILE A 114 -12.45 27.80 -18.87
N LEU A 115 -13.61 27.86 -19.55
CA LEU A 115 -14.09 26.77 -20.41
C LEU A 115 -13.17 26.50 -21.60
N PHE A 116 -12.66 27.55 -22.26
CA PHE A 116 -11.70 27.37 -23.37
C PHE A 116 -10.33 26.89 -22.89
N SER A 117 -9.85 27.35 -21.74
CA SER A 117 -8.57 26.89 -21.18
C SER A 117 -8.60 25.40 -20.88
N PHE A 118 -9.71 24.90 -20.32
CA PHE A 118 -9.90 23.47 -20.08
C PHE A 118 -9.91 22.67 -21.39
N ALA A 119 -10.65 23.14 -22.39
CA ALA A 119 -10.71 22.48 -23.70
C ALA A 119 -9.36 22.45 -24.43
N ILE A 120 -8.56 23.53 -24.33
CA ILE A 120 -7.24 23.62 -24.95
C ILE A 120 -6.23 22.71 -24.25
N VAL A 121 -6.22 22.67 -22.92
CA VAL A 121 -5.33 21.79 -22.16
C VAL A 121 -5.63 20.32 -22.44
N GLN A 122 -6.91 19.93 -22.44
CA GLN A 122 -7.32 18.58 -22.82
C GLN A 122 -6.92 18.25 -24.27
N PHE A 123 -7.15 19.19 -25.19
CA PHE A 123 -6.74 19.01 -26.59
C PHE A 123 -5.22 18.82 -26.74
N ILE A 124 -4.39 19.57 -26.02
CA ILE A 124 -2.93 19.41 -26.07
C ILE A 124 -2.50 18.08 -25.44
N ILE A 125 -3.07 17.69 -24.30
CA ILE A 125 -2.78 16.41 -23.65
C ILE A 125 -3.15 15.23 -24.56
N THR A 126 -4.34 15.26 -25.18
CA THR A 126 -4.76 14.22 -26.13
C THR A 126 -3.82 14.13 -27.34
N ARG A 127 -3.29 15.27 -27.82
CA ARG A 127 -2.36 15.30 -28.96
C ARG A 127 -0.94 14.86 -28.61
N LEU A 128 -0.49 15.12 -27.38
CA LEU A 128 0.80 14.63 -26.88
C LEU A 128 0.74 13.12 -26.61
N ASN A 129 -0.35 12.62 -26.05
CA ASN A 129 -0.56 11.18 -25.83
C ASN A 129 -0.66 10.41 -27.17
N GLN A 130 -1.34 10.97 -28.18
CA GLN A 130 -1.36 10.39 -29.54
C GLN A 130 0.01 10.36 -30.22
N ALA A 131 0.89 11.33 -29.93
CA ALA A 131 2.21 11.42 -30.54
C ALA A 131 3.25 10.51 -29.86
N ALA A 132 3.00 10.08 -28.62
CA ALA A 132 3.89 9.22 -27.82
C ALA A 132 3.67 7.71 -28.04
N GLY A 133 2.84 7.29 -28.99
CA GLY A 133 2.61 5.86 -29.30
C GLY A 133 1.85 5.07 -28.21
N ILE A 134 1.54 5.68 -27.07
CA ILE A 134 0.65 5.15 -26.05
C ILE A 134 -0.78 5.31 -26.59
N GLY A 135 -1.28 4.28 -27.28
CA GLY A 135 -2.71 4.11 -27.47
C GLY A 135 -3.35 4.13 -26.10
N THR A 136 -4.13 5.17 -25.79
CA THR A 136 -4.91 5.23 -24.56
C THR A 136 -5.94 4.12 -24.62
N VAL A 137 -5.64 2.98 -23.99
CA VAL A 137 -6.64 2.28 -23.20
C VAL A 137 -7.16 3.35 -22.23
N THR A 138 -8.35 3.88 -22.50
CA THR A 138 -9.10 4.61 -21.49
C THR A 138 -9.46 3.61 -20.42
N ASP A 139 -8.56 3.42 -19.45
CA ASP A 139 -8.82 2.56 -18.32
C ASP A 139 -9.86 3.25 -17.41
N PRO A 140 -11.06 2.66 -17.20
CA PRO A 140 -11.96 3.05 -16.13
C PRO A 140 -11.48 2.53 -14.76
N ASN A 141 -10.35 1.83 -14.69
CA ASN A 141 -9.88 1.15 -13.49
C ASN A 141 -8.44 1.59 -13.14
N PRO A 142 -8.13 1.96 -11.89
CA PRO A 142 -6.76 1.90 -11.40
C PRO A 142 -6.35 0.42 -11.30
N LEU A 143 -5.06 0.10 -11.50
CA LEU A 143 -4.46 -1.14 -11.01
C LEU A 143 -4.82 -1.31 -9.52
N GLY A 144 -5.84 -2.13 -9.21
CA GLY A 144 -6.34 -2.31 -7.85
C GLY A 144 -7.81 -2.73 -7.65
N GLY A 145 -8.56 -3.17 -8.66
CA GLY A 145 -9.88 -3.80 -8.45
C GLY A 145 -10.17 -4.90 -9.48
N CYS A 146 -10.66 -6.07 -9.05
CA CYS A 146 -10.93 -7.18 -9.97
C CYS A 146 -12.10 -6.83 -10.91
N THR A 147 -11.87 -6.95 -12.22
CA THR A 147 -12.90 -6.84 -13.27
C THR A 147 -13.36 -8.20 -13.78
N ASP A 148 -12.67 -9.29 -13.41
CA ASP A 148 -13.03 -10.66 -13.79
C ASP A 148 -12.66 -11.73 -12.72
N VAL A 149 -13.16 -12.94 -12.92
CA VAL A 149 -12.99 -14.14 -12.07
C VAL A 149 -11.51 -14.56 -11.89
N VAL A 150 -10.59 -14.14 -12.76
CA VAL A 150 -9.21 -14.66 -12.80
C VAL A 150 -8.12 -13.57 -12.68
N SER A 151 -8.48 -12.28 -12.76
CA SER A 151 -7.61 -11.15 -12.41
C SER A 151 -7.35 -11.04 -10.90
N CYS A 152 -8.11 -11.78 -10.07
CA CYS A 152 -7.80 -11.92 -8.66
C CYS A 152 -6.69 -12.97 -8.51
N ASN A 153 -5.49 -12.52 -8.14
CA ASN A 153 -4.28 -13.32 -7.99
C ASN A 153 -4.40 -14.30 -6.80
N LEU A 154 -5.25 -15.32 -6.94
CA LEU A 154 -5.47 -16.40 -5.98
C LEU A 154 -5.36 -17.75 -6.69
N PRO A 155 -4.53 -18.70 -6.22
CA PRO A 155 -4.53 -20.05 -6.74
C PRO A 155 -5.88 -20.74 -6.45
N GLY A 156 -6.60 -21.14 -7.49
CA GLY A 156 -7.55 -22.26 -7.45
C GLY A 156 -9.01 -22.01 -7.04
N ALA A 157 -9.41 -20.86 -6.48
CA ALA A 157 -10.78 -20.72 -5.94
C ALA A 157 -11.86 -20.33 -6.98
N CYS A 158 -11.49 -19.69 -8.09
CA CYS A 158 -12.43 -18.99 -8.96
C CYS A 158 -12.77 -19.71 -10.28
N GLU A 159 -11.93 -20.65 -10.76
CA GLU A 159 -12.21 -21.40 -12.00
C GLU A 159 -13.34 -22.44 -11.84
N ASP A 160 -13.72 -22.79 -10.60
CA ASP A 160 -14.77 -23.78 -10.30
C ASP A 160 -16.17 -23.17 -10.07
N VAL A 161 -16.35 -21.86 -10.24
CA VAL A 161 -17.67 -21.21 -10.10
C VAL A 161 -18.36 -21.12 -11.45
N PHE A 162 -19.62 -21.57 -11.52
CA PHE A 162 -20.44 -21.42 -12.73
C PHE A 162 -21.15 -20.05 -12.76
N VAL A 163 -20.67 -19.13 -13.60
CA VAL A 163 -21.22 -17.78 -13.79
C VAL A 163 -21.25 -17.40 -15.27
N ALA A 164 -22.14 -16.46 -15.62
CA ALA A 164 -22.05 -15.73 -16.88
C ALA A 164 -21.02 -14.60 -16.73
N GLN A 165 -19.90 -14.71 -17.45
CA GLN A 165 -18.80 -13.74 -17.38
C GLN A 165 -19.09 -12.48 -18.18
N SER A 166 -19.86 -12.63 -19.26
CA SER A 166 -20.19 -11.57 -20.20
C SER A 166 -21.59 -11.80 -20.78
N ILE A 167 -22.34 -10.72 -20.98
CA ILE A 167 -23.56 -10.69 -21.78
C ILE A 167 -23.43 -9.48 -22.71
N THR A 168 -23.33 -9.70 -24.01
CA THR A 168 -23.16 -8.63 -25.01
C THR A 168 -24.35 -8.55 -25.96
N PRO A 169 -24.76 -7.35 -26.39
CA PRO A 169 -24.22 -6.05 -25.98
C PRO A 169 -24.70 -5.62 -24.58
N ASP A 170 -23.86 -4.90 -23.84
CA ASP A 170 -24.22 -4.23 -22.58
C ASP A 170 -23.81 -2.75 -22.60
N GLN A 171 -24.72 -1.90 -22.13
CA GLN A 171 -24.59 -0.44 -22.03
C GLN A 171 -24.36 0.31 -23.35
N SER A 172 -24.42 -0.38 -24.49
CA SER A 172 -24.17 0.23 -25.79
C SER A 172 -25.30 1.12 -26.29
N THR A 173 -24.94 2.28 -26.84
CA THR A 173 -25.66 2.82 -27.99
C THR A 173 -25.13 2.09 -29.21
N ALA A 174 -25.48 0.80 -29.36
CA ALA A 174 -25.23 0.09 -30.60
C ALA A 174 -25.99 0.84 -31.69
N ASP A 175 -25.32 1.69 -32.46
CA ASP A 175 -25.90 2.49 -33.53
C ASP A 175 -26.22 1.59 -34.75
N VAL A 176 -26.54 0.31 -34.49
CA VAL A 176 -26.73 -0.76 -35.47
C VAL A 176 -27.88 -1.70 -35.08
N ASN A 177 -28.39 -2.47 -36.04
CA ASN A 177 -29.50 -3.40 -35.85
C ASN A 177 -29.20 -4.87 -36.23
N ASN A 178 -28.03 -5.18 -36.79
CA ASN A 178 -27.57 -6.54 -37.07
C ASN A 178 -26.96 -7.24 -35.82
N ILE A 179 -27.53 -6.99 -34.64
CA ILE A 179 -26.99 -7.41 -33.34
C ILE A 179 -27.20 -8.91 -33.08
N VAL A 180 -26.15 -9.54 -32.56
CA VAL A 180 -26.10 -10.90 -32.03
C VAL A 180 -25.94 -10.83 -30.52
N ILE A 181 -26.96 -11.29 -29.80
CA ILE A 181 -26.87 -11.37 -28.35
C ILE A 181 -26.02 -12.57 -27.98
N ARG A 182 -24.97 -12.39 -27.17
CA ARG A 182 -24.11 -13.48 -26.71
C ARG A 182 -23.98 -13.48 -25.20
N ALA A 183 -23.76 -14.67 -24.66
CA ALA A 183 -23.27 -14.83 -23.29
C ALA A 183 -22.09 -15.80 -23.26
N VAL A 184 -21.08 -15.45 -22.46
CA VAL A 184 -19.88 -16.26 -22.24
C VAL A 184 -19.90 -16.77 -20.80
N PHE A 185 -19.73 -18.08 -20.62
CA PHE A 185 -19.76 -18.74 -19.31
C PHE A 185 -18.39 -19.29 -18.92
N THR A 186 -18.13 -19.36 -17.61
CA THR A 186 -16.92 -20.00 -17.06
C THR A 186 -16.88 -21.51 -17.33
N LYS A 187 -18.04 -22.17 -17.32
CA LYS A 187 -18.21 -23.62 -17.53
C LYS A 187 -19.17 -23.94 -18.68
N SER A 188 -19.03 -25.15 -19.21
CA SER A 188 -19.88 -25.69 -20.28
C SER A 188 -21.33 -25.80 -19.78
N VAL A 189 -22.26 -25.15 -20.49
CA VAL A 189 -23.68 -25.07 -20.08
C VAL A 189 -24.41 -26.39 -20.35
N GLY A 190 -25.08 -26.92 -19.32
CA GLY A 190 -25.89 -28.14 -19.38
C GLY A 190 -27.35 -27.88 -19.79
N THR A 191 -27.87 -26.69 -19.49
CA THR A 191 -29.22 -26.25 -19.87
C THR A 191 -29.38 -26.14 -21.39
N PRO A 192 -30.52 -26.56 -21.98
CA PRO A 192 -30.79 -26.35 -23.40
C PRO A 192 -30.73 -24.87 -23.80
N ALA A 193 -30.16 -24.55 -24.97
CA ALA A 193 -29.91 -23.17 -25.39
C ALA A 193 -31.15 -22.25 -25.33
N GLY A 194 -32.34 -22.77 -25.69
CA GLY A 194 -33.60 -22.01 -25.65
C GLY A 194 -34.16 -21.71 -24.26
N GLU A 195 -33.52 -22.21 -23.21
CA GLU A 195 -33.90 -22.01 -21.80
C GLU A 195 -32.86 -21.19 -21.03
N VAL A 196 -31.88 -20.59 -21.72
CA VAL A 196 -30.82 -19.80 -21.08
C VAL A 196 -31.21 -18.34 -20.90
N PHE A 197 -31.78 -17.73 -21.94
CA PHE A 197 -32.08 -16.29 -21.98
C PHE A 197 -33.54 -15.97 -21.72
N GLN A 198 -33.75 -14.79 -21.14
CA GLN A 198 -34.99 -14.03 -21.24
C GLN A 198 -34.69 -12.67 -21.89
N ILE A 199 -35.38 -12.38 -22.99
CA ILE A 199 -35.20 -11.13 -23.76
C ILE A 199 -36.48 -10.31 -23.69
N VAL A 200 -36.38 -9.10 -23.13
CA VAL A 200 -37.50 -8.17 -22.94
C VAL A 200 -37.29 -6.91 -23.75
N LYS A 201 -38.30 -6.50 -24.51
CA LYS A 201 -38.35 -5.24 -25.25
C LYS A 201 -39.47 -4.35 -24.71
N LYS A 202 -39.15 -3.18 -24.15
CA LYS A 202 -40.14 -2.25 -23.56
C LYS A 202 -41.20 -2.98 -22.70
N ASP A 203 -40.73 -3.81 -21.78
CA ASP A 203 -41.53 -4.63 -20.85
C ASP A 203 -42.32 -5.80 -21.48
N VAL A 204 -42.12 -6.11 -22.77
CA VAL A 204 -42.70 -7.28 -23.45
C VAL A 204 -41.64 -8.36 -23.64
N ASP A 205 -41.90 -9.57 -23.15
CA ASP A 205 -41.05 -10.73 -23.41
C ASP A 205 -41.12 -11.11 -24.89
N VAL A 206 -39.99 -10.99 -25.57
CA VAL A 206 -39.80 -11.27 -27.00
C VAL A 206 -38.88 -12.48 -27.22
N SER A 207 -38.58 -13.26 -26.18
CA SER A 207 -37.63 -14.40 -26.25
C SER A 207 -37.99 -15.42 -27.34
N ARG A 208 -39.27 -15.55 -27.69
CA ARG A 208 -39.74 -16.46 -28.75
C ARG A 208 -39.41 -16.01 -30.17
N ASN A 209 -38.97 -14.77 -30.35
CA ASN A 209 -38.59 -14.22 -31.64
C ASN A 209 -37.13 -14.50 -31.99
N PHE A 210 -36.38 -15.15 -31.09
CA PHE A 210 -34.97 -15.48 -31.28
C PHE A 210 -34.76 -16.99 -31.41
N THR A 211 -33.73 -17.35 -32.15
CA THR A 211 -33.15 -18.69 -32.26
C THR A 211 -31.92 -18.74 -31.38
N TYR A 212 -31.77 -19.82 -30.62
CA TYR A 212 -30.70 -19.98 -29.65
C TYR A 212 -29.78 -21.13 -30.05
N ARG A 213 -28.47 -20.92 -30.06
CA ARG A 213 -27.48 -21.95 -30.36
C ARG A 213 -26.22 -21.78 -29.53
N PHE A 214 -25.57 -22.90 -29.22
CA PHE A 214 -24.19 -22.88 -28.72
C PHE A 214 -23.24 -22.71 -29.90
N VAL A 215 -22.21 -21.88 -29.75
CA VAL A 215 -21.18 -21.69 -30.77
C VAL A 215 -20.34 -22.96 -30.89
N GLU A 216 -20.16 -23.47 -32.10
CA GLU A 216 -19.34 -24.65 -32.35
C GLU A 216 -17.88 -24.39 -31.94
N GLY A 217 -17.21 -25.41 -31.38
CA GLY A 217 -15.82 -25.29 -30.91
C GLY A 217 -15.66 -24.65 -29.53
N THR A 218 -16.72 -24.13 -28.91
CA THR A 218 -16.64 -23.47 -27.58
C THR A 218 -16.95 -24.39 -26.39
N ASP A 219 -17.16 -25.68 -26.64
CA ASP A 219 -17.66 -26.64 -25.66
C ASP A 219 -18.89 -26.14 -24.87
N LYS A 220 -19.82 -25.46 -25.57
CA LYS A 220 -21.04 -24.85 -24.98
C LYS A 220 -20.76 -23.78 -23.91
N LYS A 221 -19.58 -23.15 -23.93
CA LYS A 221 -19.27 -21.99 -23.07
C LYS A 221 -19.76 -20.67 -23.67
N VAL A 222 -20.00 -20.63 -24.98
CA VAL A 222 -20.57 -19.46 -25.66
C VAL A 222 -21.92 -19.83 -26.26
N ILE A 223 -22.93 -19.03 -25.99
CA ILE A 223 -24.28 -19.14 -26.54
C ILE A 223 -24.66 -17.85 -27.26
N GLU A 224 -25.37 -17.99 -28.38
CA GLU A 224 -25.89 -16.87 -29.16
C GLU A 224 -27.41 -16.93 -29.21
N ALA A 225 -28.03 -15.75 -29.19
CA ALA A 225 -29.43 -15.55 -29.57
C ALA A 225 -29.48 -14.63 -30.81
N THR A 226 -29.96 -15.17 -31.92
CA THR A 226 -30.07 -14.49 -33.21
C THR A 226 -31.53 -14.44 -33.65
N MET A 227 -31.96 -13.46 -34.44
CA MET A 227 -33.29 -13.56 -35.05
C MET A 227 -33.27 -14.62 -36.17
N PRO A 228 -34.35 -15.41 -36.34
CA PRO A 228 -34.40 -16.48 -37.31
C PRO A 228 -34.31 -15.96 -38.75
N LEU A 229 -33.41 -16.54 -39.53
CA LEU A 229 -33.30 -16.37 -40.98
C LEU A 229 -34.45 -17.12 -41.68
N GLU A 230 -35.01 -16.59 -42.77
CA GLU A 230 -35.70 -17.46 -43.74
C GLU A 230 -34.65 -18.32 -44.48
N GLU A 231 -34.93 -19.62 -44.69
CA GLU A 231 -33.97 -20.54 -45.32
C GLU A 231 -33.52 -20.05 -46.71
N GLY A 232 -32.25 -19.66 -46.85
CA GLY A 232 -31.57 -19.53 -48.15
C GLY A 232 -30.86 -18.20 -48.44
N THR A 233 -30.73 -17.28 -47.49
CA THR A 233 -29.96 -16.03 -47.64
C THR A 233 -28.71 -16.04 -46.76
N ASP A 234 -27.53 -15.96 -47.39
CA ASP A 234 -26.28 -15.65 -46.70
C ASP A 234 -26.34 -14.20 -46.18
N ALA A 235 -26.05 -14.02 -44.90
CA ALA A 235 -26.06 -12.75 -44.19
C ALA A 235 -25.22 -11.68 -44.91
N ALA A 236 -25.86 -10.64 -45.45
CA ALA A 236 -25.18 -9.42 -45.87
C ALA A 236 -26.17 -8.25 -46.09
N ASN A 237 -26.10 -7.26 -45.21
CA ASN A 237 -26.57 -5.87 -45.35
C ASN A 237 -28.06 -5.60 -45.03
N CYS A 238 -28.38 -5.10 -43.83
CA CYS A 238 -29.64 -4.38 -43.57
C CYS A 238 -29.60 -2.93 -44.15
N SER A 239 -30.40 -2.66 -45.19
CA SER A 239 -31.18 -1.42 -45.50
C SER A 239 -31.95 -1.65 -46.82
N ASP A 240 -33.04 -0.97 -47.23
CA ASP A 240 -33.73 0.27 -46.81
C ASP A 240 -35.28 0.17 -46.91
N GLU A 241 -35.83 -0.94 -47.40
CA GLU A 241 -37.27 -1.17 -47.45
C GLU A 241 -37.49 -2.54 -46.82
N ASN A 242 -38.30 -2.62 -45.75
CA ASN A 242 -38.95 -3.84 -45.27
C ASN A 242 -38.11 -4.83 -44.41
N TYR A 243 -38.69 -5.61 -43.48
CA TYR A 243 -40.09 -6.04 -43.48
C TYR A 243 -40.68 -6.46 -42.12
N ILE A 244 -41.97 -6.20 -41.96
CA ILE A 244 -42.85 -6.88 -41.01
C ILE A 244 -43.20 -8.25 -41.66
N ASP A 245 -43.05 -9.38 -40.94
CA ASP A 245 -43.09 -10.81 -41.37
C ASP A 245 -41.71 -11.45 -41.74
N GLY A 246 -40.87 -11.81 -40.74
CA GLY A 246 -39.66 -12.65 -40.93
C GLY A 246 -38.33 -11.89 -41.01
N THR A 247 -37.78 -11.43 -39.87
CA THR A 247 -36.67 -10.44 -39.79
C THR A 247 -35.34 -11.04 -39.33
N GLU A 248 -34.25 -10.67 -40.03
CA GLU A 248 -32.85 -11.03 -39.74
C GLU A 248 -32.15 -10.05 -38.76
N CYS A 249 -32.66 -8.83 -38.58
CA CYS A 249 -32.06 -7.76 -37.75
C CYS A 249 -32.99 -7.40 -36.56
N VAL A 250 -32.44 -7.06 -35.39
CA VAL A 250 -33.25 -6.71 -34.21
C VAL A 250 -34.04 -5.42 -34.43
N PRO A 251 -35.38 -5.40 -34.24
CA PRO A 251 -36.14 -4.18 -34.54
C PRO A 251 -35.76 -3.04 -33.58
N VAL A 252 -35.75 -1.79 -34.08
CA VAL A 252 -35.41 -0.59 -33.30
C VAL A 252 -36.09 -0.57 -31.93
N GLY A 253 -35.31 -0.29 -30.88
CA GLY A 253 -35.78 -0.16 -29.52
C GLY A 253 -34.80 -0.66 -28.47
N THR A 254 -35.22 -0.54 -27.21
CA THR A 254 -34.43 -0.90 -26.04
C THR A 254 -34.75 -2.32 -25.59
N TYR A 255 -33.71 -3.11 -25.39
CA TYR A 255 -33.76 -4.51 -24.98
C TYR A 255 -33.10 -4.69 -23.61
N THR A 256 -33.60 -5.66 -22.86
CA THR A 256 -32.96 -6.19 -21.65
C THR A 256 -32.84 -7.69 -21.81
N VAL A 257 -31.61 -8.19 -21.70
CA VAL A 257 -31.28 -9.60 -21.80
C VAL A 257 -30.93 -10.07 -20.40
N SER A 258 -31.56 -11.13 -19.93
CA SER A 258 -31.27 -11.72 -18.62
C SER A 258 -30.95 -13.20 -18.77
N ILE A 259 -30.01 -13.70 -17.96
CA ILE A 259 -29.79 -15.14 -17.80
C ILE A 259 -30.78 -15.65 -16.76
N LEU A 260 -31.43 -16.78 -17.05
CA LEU A 260 -32.41 -17.37 -16.13
C LEU A 260 -31.71 -18.05 -14.94
N ASP A 261 -32.28 -17.92 -13.74
CA ASP A 261 -31.76 -18.55 -12.51
C ASP A 261 -31.82 -20.11 -12.57
N THR A 262 -32.50 -20.68 -13.58
CA THR A 262 -32.61 -22.13 -13.82
C THR A 262 -31.44 -22.71 -14.62
N VAL A 263 -30.49 -21.88 -15.06
CA VAL A 263 -29.35 -22.33 -15.86
C VAL A 263 -28.38 -23.14 -14.98
N VAL A 264 -27.98 -24.31 -15.49
CA VAL A 264 -27.05 -25.24 -14.83
C VAL A 264 -25.91 -25.61 -15.77
N ALA A 265 -24.72 -25.82 -15.21
CA ALA A 265 -23.57 -26.35 -15.91
C ALA A 265 -23.75 -27.86 -16.19
N THR A 266 -22.92 -28.39 -17.08
CA THR A 266 -22.91 -29.82 -17.44
C THR A 266 -22.57 -30.74 -16.26
N ASP A 267 -21.89 -30.23 -15.24
CA ASP A 267 -21.60 -30.92 -13.96
C ASP A 267 -22.76 -30.85 -12.94
N GLY A 268 -23.84 -30.12 -13.27
CA GLY A 268 -25.02 -29.96 -12.42
C GLY A 268 -24.98 -28.77 -11.47
N GLN A 269 -23.90 -27.97 -11.47
CA GLN A 269 -23.82 -26.74 -10.68
C GLN A 269 -24.81 -25.68 -11.18
N GLY A 270 -25.56 -25.05 -10.27
CA GLY A 270 -26.44 -23.93 -10.59
C GLY A 270 -25.67 -22.64 -10.81
N ILE A 271 -26.19 -21.76 -11.68
CA ILE A 271 -25.56 -20.46 -11.96
C ILE A 271 -25.55 -19.57 -10.70
N SER A 272 -24.41 -18.94 -10.43
CA SER A 272 -24.26 -17.97 -9.35
C SER A 272 -24.24 -16.54 -9.87
N TYR A 273 -24.82 -15.63 -9.09
CA TYR A 273 -24.83 -14.18 -9.34
C TYR A 273 -24.37 -13.36 -8.12
N GLU A 274 -23.95 -14.02 -7.03
CA GLU A 274 -23.60 -13.37 -5.76
C GLU A 274 -22.17 -13.72 -5.30
N GLN A 275 -21.51 -12.77 -4.61
CA GLN A 275 -20.14 -12.74 -4.05
C GLN A 275 -19.79 -13.87 -3.07
N THR A 276 -19.92 -15.13 -3.47
CA THR A 276 -19.82 -16.26 -2.52
C THR A 276 -18.53 -17.07 -2.63
N ALA A 277 -17.68 -16.82 -3.65
CA ALA A 277 -16.36 -17.46 -3.77
C ALA A 277 -15.28 -16.58 -4.43
N CYS A 278 -15.66 -15.60 -5.25
CA CYS A 278 -14.77 -14.59 -5.83
C CYS A 278 -15.23 -13.22 -5.31
N THR A 279 -14.52 -12.67 -4.34
CA THR A 279 -14.98 -11.53 -3.51
C THR A 279 -15.12 -10.19 -4.25
N GLU A 280 -14.79 -10.16 -5.54
CA GLU A 280 -14.81 -8.93 -6.37
C GLU A 280 -15.42 -9.15 -7.77
N PHE A 281 -15.95 -10.34 -8.08
CA PHE A 281 -16.59 -10.59 -9.38
C PHE A 281 -18.04 -11.08 -9.23
N ASP A 282 -18.99 -10.23 -9.63
CA ASP A 282 -20.40 -10.60 -9.75
C ASP A 282 -20.68 -11.14 -11.16
N GLY A 283 -21.20 -12.38 -11.23
CA GLY A 283 -21.69 -12.94 -12.48
C GLY A 283 -22.77 -12.06 -13.10
N MET A 284 -22.68 -11.80 -14.41
CA MET A 284 -23.67 -10.95 -15.09
C MET A 284 -25.04 -11.62 -15.08
N LYS A 285 -25.99 -11.01 -14.40
CA LYS A 285 -27.39 -11.46 -14.41
C LYS A 285 -28.17 -10.93 -15.62
N SER A 286 -27.87 -9.71 -16.03
CA SER A 286 -28.56 -9.05 -17.14
C SER A 286 -27.71 -7.97 -17.79
N ALA A 287 -27.92 -7.77 -19.09
CA ALA A 287 -27.38 -6.66 -19.87
C ALA A 287 -28.51 -5.85 -20.52
N LYS A 288 -28.24 -4.59 -20.81
CA LYS A 288 -29.19 -3.69 -21.49
C LYS A 288 -28.51 -2.99 -22.66
N PHE A 289 -29.18 -3.03 -23.81
CA PHE A 289 -28.71 -2.33 -25.00
C PHE A 289 -29.88 -1.63 -25.72
N ASN A 290 -29.53 -0.64 -26.53
CA ASN A 290 -30.49 0.09 -27.35
C ASN A 290 -30.07 0.02 -28.81
N ALA A 291 -30.98 -0.37 -29.71
CA ALA A 291 -30.80 -0.29 -31.15
C ALA A 291 -31.59 0.92 -31.67
N PRO A 292 -30.98 2.12 -31.85
CA PRO A 292 -31.69 3.37 -32.15
C PRO A 292 -31.89 3.60 -33.65
N THR A 293 -31.13 2.94 -34.50
CA THR A 293 -31.06 3.15 -35.97
C THR A 293 -31.31 1.82 -36.71
N GLU A 294 -31.38 1.90 -38.03
CA GLU A 294 -31.42 0.72 -38.92
C GLU A 294 -30.09 0.50 -39.65
N ALA A 295 -28.99 1.08 -39.14
CA ALA A 295 -27.67 0.91 -39.74
C ALA A 295 -27.09 -0.47 -39.37
N ASN A 296 -26.08 -0.93 -40.12
CA ASN A 296 -25.31 -2.13 -39.76
C ASN A 296 -23.88 -1.74 -39.44
N ASP A 297 -23.27 -2.56 -38.60
CA ASP A 297 -21.83 -2.69 -38.63
C ASP A 297 -21.41 -3.60 -39.79
N VAL A 298 -20.28 -3.24 -40.41
CA VAL A 298 -19.66 -3.93 -41.55
C VAL A 298 -18.14 -4.01 -41.38
N ARG A 299 -17.60 -3.52 -40.26
CA ARG A 299 -16.17 -3.49 -39.98
C ARG A 299 -15.82 -4.67 -39.08
N ASN A 300 -14.55 -5.06 -39.16
CA ASN A 300 -14.03 -6.12 -38.32
C ASN A 300 -13.27 -5.49 -37.14
N PRO A 301 -13.27 -6.13 -35.95
CA PRO A 301 -12.45 -5.72 -34.84
C PRO A 301 -10.95 -5.75 -35.19
N THR A 302 -10.19 -4.82 -34.63
CA THR A 302 -8.75 -4.66 -34.89
C THR A 302 -7.93 -4.81 -33.62
N TRP A 303 -6.84 -5.58 -33.70
CA TRP A 303 -5.94 -5.84 -32.57
C TRP A 303 -4.79 -4.84 -32.47
N GLN A 304 -4.39 -4.54 -31.24
CA GLN A 304 -3.20 -3.77 -30.87
C GLN A 304 -2.55 -4.41 -29.63
N GLY A 305 -1.22 -4.31 -29.52
CA GLY A 305 -0.49 -4.72 -28.32
C GLY A 305 -0.60 -6.21 -27.96
N VAL A 306 -0.76 -7.09 -28.95
CA VAL A 306 -0.86 -8.55 -28.70
C VAL A 306 0.50 -9.14 -28.42
N GLY A 307 0.65 -9.82 -27.29
CA GLY A 307 1.92 -10.42 -26.90
C GLY A 307 1.91 -11.12 -25.55
N ILE A 308 3.08 -11.61 -25.17
CA ILE A 308 3.37 -12.07 -23.82
C ILE A 308 4.09 -10.93 -23.12
N LEU A 309 3.62 -10.50 -21.96
CA LEU A 309 4.33 -9.51 -21.16
C LEU A 309 5.62 -10.14 -20.63
N ASN A 310 6.73 -9.46 -20.88
CA ASN A 310 8.00 -9.78 -20.23
C ASN A 310 7.88 -9.42 -18.74
N PRO A 311 8.04 -10.39 -17.82
CA PRO A 311 8.01 -10.13 -16.38
C PRO A 311 9.08 -9.11 -15.93
N GLU A 312 10.15 -8.94 -16.71
CA GLU A 312 11.27 -8.02 -16.41
C GLU A 312 10.96 -6.56 -16.75
N THR A 313 10.18 -6.30 -17.81
CA THR A 313 9.93 -4.94 -18.34
C THR A 313 8.46 -4.52 -18.29
N ASN A 314 7.58 -5.43 -17.90
CA ASN A 314 6.12 -5.28 -17.95
C ASN A 314 5.60 -4.78 -19.32
N SER A 315 6.34 -5.09 -20.38
CA SER A 315 6.04 -4.76 -21.78
C SER A 315 6.05 -6.05 -22.60
N PRO A 316 5.31 -6.13 -23.73
CA PRO A 316 5.35 -7.30 -24.59
C PRO A 316 6.79 -7.65 -24.99
N PHE A 317 7.16 -8.93 -24.99
CA PHE A 317 8.44 -9.38 -25.54
C PHE A 317 8.61 -8.83 -26.97
N THR A 318 9.75 -8.21 -27.23
CA THR A 318 10.14 -7.77 -28.58
C THR A 318 10.70 -8.91 -29.42
N ASP A 319 11.16 -9.99 -28.77
CA ASP A 319 11.51 -11.24 -29.43
C ASP A 319 10.24 -11.90 -29.98
N PRO A 320 10.14 -12.18 -31.29
CA PRO A 320 8.99 -12.88 -31.85
C PRO A 320 8.81 -14.32 -31.31
N GLU A 321 9.86 -14.91 -30.72
CA GLU A 321 9.81 -16.24 -30.11
C GLU A 321 10.62 -16.29 -28.80
N PRO A 322 10.10 -15.72 -27.70
CA PRO A 322 10.82 -15.69 -26.45
C PRO A 322 10.95 -17.10 -25.86
N ARG A 323 12.08 -17.37 -25.19
CA ARG A 323 12.31 -18.60 -24.43
C ARG A 323 11.91 -18.36 -22.98
N LEU A 324 10.88 -19.05 -22.53
CA LEU A 324 10.24 -18.84 -21.23
C LEU A 324 10.64 -19.96 -20.26
N PRO A 325 11.30 -19.63 -19.13
CA PRO A 325 11.48 -20.57 -18.03
C PRO A 325 10.15 -21.17 -17.55
N ALA A 326 10.09 -22.49 -17.41
CA ALA A 326 9.02 -23.16 -16.70
C ALA A 326 9.08 -22.84 -15.19
N GLY A 327 7.99 -23.06 -14.48
CA GLY A 327 7.87 -22.74 -13.04
C GLY A 327 7.52 -21.27 -12.75
N GLU A 328 7.19 -20.49 -13.77
CA GLU A 328 6.79 -19.08 -13.66
C GLU A 328 5.41 -18.83 -14.30
N THR A 329 4.81 -17.68 -13.96
CA THR A 329 3.56 -17.18 -14.55
C THR A 329 3.86 -16.15 -15.63
N TYR A 330 3.24 -16.29 -16.79
CA TYR A 330 3.32 -15.30 -17.86
C TYR A 330 1.95 -14.74 -18.21
N THR A 331 1.90 -13.44 -18.48
CA THR A 331 0.67 -12.72 -18.79
C THR A 331 0.55 -12.52 -20.29
N PHE A 332 -0.48 -13.09 -20.89
CA PHE A 332 -0.83 -12.92 -22.28
C PHE A 332 -1.80 -11.76 -22.40
N VAL A 333 -1.48 -10.77 -23.24
CA VAL A 333 -2.25 -9.54 -23.36
C VAL A 333 -2.59 -9.21 -24.80
N GLY A 334 -3.65 -8.42 -24.98
CA GLY A 334 -3.98 -7.76 -26.24
C GLY A 334 -5.15 -6.81 -26.05
N THR A 335 -5.21 -5.76 -26.85
CA THR A 335 -6.37 -4.85 -26.89
C THR A 335 -7.00 -4.92 -28.26
N THR A 336 -8.32 -5.04 -28.31
CA THR A 336 -9.09 -5.05 -29.54
C THR A 336 -10.04 -3.86 -29.56
N ASP A 337 -10.11 -3.16 -30.68
CA ASP A 337 -10.93 -1.97 -30.89
C ASP A 337 -11.89 -2.21 -32.05
N ASP A 338 -13.12 -1.77 -31.88
CA ASP A 338 -14.23 -1.96 -32.82
C ASP A 338 -15.21 -0.77 -32.73
N ASP A 339 -15.95 -0.45 -33.79
CA ASP A 339 -16.79 0.74 -33.82
C ASP A 339 -18.18 0.61 -33.23
N ASN A 340 -18.74 -0.60 -33.14
CA ASN A 340 -20.02 -0.83 -32.45
C ASN A 340 -19.93 -1.88 -31.35
N GLY A 341 -18.74 -2.44 -31.13
CA GLY A 341 -18.35 -3.02 -29.86
C GLY A 341 -17.94 -4.48 -29.94
N VAL A 342 -17.28 -4.96 -28.89
CA VAL A 342 -16.77 -6.33 -28.87
C VAL A 342 -17.75 -7.29 -28.21
N GLY A 343 -18.02 -8.42 -28.86
CA GLY A 343 -18.81 -9.51 -28.29
C GLY A 343 -17.98 -10.40 -27.36
N TYR A 344 -16.96 -11.07 -27.90
CA TYR A 344 -16.04 -11.88 -27.10
C TYR A 344 -14.72 -12.14 -27.83
N THR A 345 -13.68 -12.51 -27.08
CA THR A 345 -12.36 -12.95 -27.50
C THR A 345 -12.16 -14.42 -27.15
N GLN A 346 -11.57 -15.17 -28.07
CA GLN A 346 -10.96 -16.48 -27.82
C GLN A 346 -9.45 -16.32 -27.76
N PHE A 347 -8.87 -16.80 -26.67
CA PHE A 347 -7.45 -17.12 -26.56
C PHE A 347 -7.28 -18.63 -26.71
N HIS A 348 -6.48 -19.04 -27.67
CA HIS A 348 -6.16 -20.44 -27.94
C HIS A 348 -4.67 -20.67 -27.77
N LEU A 349 -4.28 -21.71 -27.04
CA LEU A 349 -2.89 -22.08 -26.81
C LEU A 349 -2.68 -23.57 -27.10
N GLU A 350 -1.75 -23.89 -28.00
CA GLU A 350 -1.42 -25.26 -28.35
C GLU A 350 0.09 -25.49 -28.47
N ALA A 351 0.52 -26.73 -28.21
CA ALA A 351 1.89 -27.16 -28.49
C ALA A 351 2.03 -27.46 -29.98
N THR A 352 3.07 -26.95 -30.64
CA THR A 352 3.22 -27.05 -32.11
C THR A 352 3.44 -28.49 -32.59
N ASP A 353 3.88 -29.37 -31.71
CA ASP A 353 4.05 -30.81 -31.98
C ASP A 353 2.76 -31.63 -31.79
N GLY A 354 1.67 -31.01 -31.35
CA GLY A 354 0.38 -31.65 -31.09
C GLY A 354 0.38 -32.67 -29.95
N SER A 355 1.43 -32.68 -29.11
CA SER A 355 1.56 -33.63 -28.01
C SER A 355 0.67 -33.34 -26.81
N GLU A 356 0.03 -32.16 -26.79
CA GLU A 356 -0.81 -31.68 -25.68
C GLU A 356 -2.21 -31.29 -26.15
N THR A 357 -3.17 -31.37 -25.23
CA THR A 357 -4.51 -30.84 -25.45
C THR A 357 -4.46 -29.31 -25.49
N PRO A 358 -4.97 -28.67 -26.56
CA PRO A 358 -5.07 -27.23 -26.62
C PRO A 358 -5.90 -26.64 -25.47
N VAL A 359 -5.59 -25.41 -25.10
CA VAL A 359 -6.34 -24.62 -24.11
C VAL A 359 -7.09 -23.53 -24.82
N ASP A 360 -8.41 -23.52 -24.64
CA ASP A 360 -9.30 -22.49 -25.16
C ASP A 360 -9.93 -21.71 -24.01
N ILE A 361 -9.75 -20.40 -24.05
CA ILE A 361 -10.29 -19.46 -23.08
C ILE A 361 -11.15 -18.45 -23.83
N PHE A 362 -12.40 -18.33 -23.41
CA PHE A 362 -13.35 -17.36 -23.96
C PHE A 362 -13.62 -16.27 -22.93
N ARG A 363 -13.58 -15.02 -23.37
CA ARG A 363 -13.80 -13.83 -22.52
C ARG A 363 -14.51 -12.74 -23.30
N GLY A 364 -15.36 -11.95 -22.64
CA GLY A 364 -15.99 -10.78 -23.25
C GLY A 364 -16.10 -9.64 -22.23
N PRO A 365 -16.61 -8.47 -22.62
CA PRO A 365 -16.84 -7.35 -21.70
C PRO A 365 -17.70 -7.78 -20.51
N SER A 366 -17.28 -7.44 -19.29
CA SER A 366 -18.00 -7.72 -18.05
C SER A 366 -18.96 -6.57 -17.69
N SER A 367 -19.70 -6.68 -16.58
CA SER A 367 -20.61 -5.62 -16.11
C SER A 367 -19.92 -4.29 -15.80
N ALA A 368 -18.60 -4.28 -15.63
CA ALA A 368 -17.78 -3.10 -15.38
C ALA A 368 -17.26 -2.43 -16.66
N GLN A 369 -17.43 -3.05 -17.83
CA GLN A 369 -16.90 -2.57 -19.12
C GLN A 369 -18.05 -2.45 -20.12
N SER A 370 -18.17 -1.28 -20.77
CA SER A 370 -19.13 -1.12 -21.87
C SER A 370 -18.72 -1.99 -23.06
N SER A 371 -19.69 -2.45 -23.84
CA SER A 371 -19.36 -3.03 -25.15
C SER A 371 -18.78 -1.99 -26.12
N ASP A 372 -18.95 -0.68 -25.87
CA ASP A 372 -18.52 0.43 -26.74
C ASP A 372 -17.03 0.86 -26.56
N ASP A 373 -16.30 0.27 -25.61
CA ASP A 373 -14.89 0.59 -25.33
C ASP A 373 -13.92 -0.41 -26.01
N PRO A 374 -12.66 -0.03 -26.31
CA PRO A 374 -11.63 -0.99 -26.68
C PRO A 374 -11.52 -2.08 -25.61
N TYR A 375 -11.75 -3.33 -26.00
CA TYR A 375 -11.72 -4.46 -25.09
C TYR A 375 -10.29 -4.95 -24.88
N ALA A 376 -9.81 -4.90 -23.63
CA ALA A 376 -8.51 -5.42 -23.25
C ALA A 376 -8.65 -6.85 -22.72
N PHE A 377 -7.99 -7.79 -23.40
CA PHE A 377 -7.80 -9.14 -22.91
C PHE A 377 -6.50 -9.23 -22.12
N SER A 378 -6.55 -9.89 -20.96
CA SER A 378 -5.38 -10.31 -20.21
C SER A 378 -5.60 -11.70 -19.62
N LYS A 379 -4.61 -12.59 -19.70
CA LYS A 379 -4.65 -13.89 -19.04
C LYS A 379 -3.26 -14.29 -18.53
N GLU A 380 -3.18 -14.52 -17.23
CA GLU A 380 -2.02 -15.16 -16.60
C GLU A 380 -2.09 -16.68 -16.73
N LEU A 381 -0.98 -17.29 -17.14
CA LEU A 381 -0.81 -18.74 -17.20
C LEU A 381 0.46 -19.13 -16.45
N PHE A 382 0.29 -19.97 -15.42
CA PHE A 382 1.40 -20.56 -14.68
C PHE A 382 1.85 -21.86 -15.35
N PHE A 383 3.12 -21.93 -15.73
CA PHE A 383 3.70 -23.11 -16.37
C PHE A 383 4.37 -24.01 -15.32
N SER A 384 3.58 -24.63 -14.45
CA SER A 384 4.10 -25.49 -13.37
C SER A 384 4.68 -26.82 -13.84
N SER A 385 5.60 -27.38 -13.03
CA SER A 385 5.84 -28.82 -12.97
C SER A 385 4.66 -29.53 -12.30
N GLY A 386 3.53 -29.69 -13.01
CA GLY A 386 2.35 -30.33 -12.41
C GLY A 386 1.11 -30.41 -13.29
N ILE A 387 0.89 -29.46 -14.19
CA ILE A 387 -0.11 -29.60 -15.26
C ILE A 387 0.62 -30.13 -16.50
N VAL A 388 0.84 -31.45 -16.63
CA VAL A 388 1.21 -32.22 -17.87
C VAL A 388 2.29 -31.65 -18.85
N ARG A 389 2.87 -30.47 -18.65
CA ARG A 389 3.55 -29.62 -19.67
C ARG A 389 5.05 -29.51 -19.49
N TYR A 390 5.64 -30.27 -18.57
CA TYR A 390 7.10 -30.38 -18.43
C TYR A 390 7.68 -31.56 -19.21
N THR A 391 6.87 -32.54 -19.63
CA THR A 391 7.44 -33.68 -20.35
C THR A 391 7.93 -33.23 -21.73
N ASN A 392 9.26 -33.21 -21.91
CA ASN A 392 10.00 -32.95 -23.15
C ASN A 392 10.30 -31.47 -23.50
N ALA A 393 10.63 -30.62 -22.53
CA ALA A 393 11.29 -29.34 -22.82
C ALA A 393 12.68 -29.57 -23.49
N PRO A 394 13.19 -28.65 -24.35
CA PRO A 394 12.54 -27.41 -24.78
C PRO A 394 11.34 -27.69 -25.69
N LYS A 395 10.26 -26.91 -25.54
CA LYS A 395 9.00 -27.16 -26.23
C LYS A 395 8.39 -25.88 -26.78
N ARG A 396 7.97 -25.90 -28.03
CA ARG A 396 7.40 -24.75 -28.72
C ARG A 396 5.88 -24.72 -28.63
N TYR A 397 5.35 -23.56 -28.31
CA TYR A 397 3.92 -23.28 -28.24
C TYR A 397 3.53 -22.18 -29.22
N GLN A 398 2.30 -22.26 -29.69
CA GLN A 398 1.64 -21.23 -30.48
C GLN A 398 0.41 -20.76 -29.73
N TYR A 399 0.28 -19.44 -29.58
CA TYR A 399 -0.93 -18.82 -29.05
C TYR A 399 -1.61 -18.00 -30.15
N THR A 400 -2.94 -17.99 -30.13
CA THR A 400 -3.74 -17.18 -31.05
C THR A 400 -4.85 -16.43 -30.33
N PHE A 401 -5.14 -15.25 -30.87
CA PHE A 401 -6.22 -14.39 -30.42
C PHE A 401 -7.20 -14.14 -31.56
N THR A 402 -8.47 -14.37 -31.31
CA THR A 402 -9.57 -14.09 -32.25
C THR A 402 -10.70 -13.39 -31.51
N THR A 403 -11.21 -12.29 -32.07
CA THR A 403 -12.31 -11.52 -31.48
C THR A 403 -13.51 -11.54 -32.39
N TRP A 404 -14.70 -11.70 -31.81
CA TRP A 404 -15.99 -11.55 -32.46
C TRP A 404 -16.64 -10.25 -32.01
N ASP A 405 -17.04 -9.45 -32.98
CA ASP A 405 -17.91 -8.29 -32.86
C ASP A 405 -19.33 -8.74 -32.47
N ILE A 406 -20.09 -7.87 -31.81
CA ILE A 406 -21.52 -8.00 -31.51
C ILE A 406 -22.41 -8.27 -32.74
N ASP A 407 -21.91 -8.21 -33.97
CA ASP A 407 -22.70 -8.36 -35.20
C ASP A 407 -22.29 -9.53 -36.13
N HIS A 408 -21.47 -10.46 -35.63
CA HIS A 408 -20.83 -11.61 -36.30
C HIS A 408 -19.54 -11.33 -37.09
N HIS A 409 -19.08 -10.09 -37.23
CA HIS A 409 -17.74 -9.85 -37.77
C HIS A 409 -16.63 -10.38 -36.85
N VAL A 410 -15.51 -10.74 -37.46
CA VAL A 410 -14.40 -11.43 -36.78
C VAL A 410 -13.09 -10.73 -37.09
N SER A 411 -12.26 -10.54 -36.07
CA SER A 411 -10.94 -9.95 -36.22
C SER A 411 -10.03 -10.80 -37.11
N ALA A 412 -8.98 -10.19 -37.65
CA ALA A 412 -7.83 -10.97 -38.10
C ALA A 412 -7.26 -11.76 -36.91
N VAL A 413 -6.93 -13.04 -37.13
CA VAL A 413 -6.31 -13.88 -36.10
C VAL A 413 -4.90 -13.35 -35.83
N GLN A 414 -4.62 -13.00 -34.58
CA GLN A 414 -3.26 -12.69 -34.15
C GLN A 414 -2.60 -13.96 -33.64
N THR A 415 -1.32 -14.13 -33.94
CA THR A 415 -0.56 -15.33 -33.60
C THR A 415 0.81 -14.93 -33.07
N GLY A 416 1.26 -15.59 -32.02
CA GLY A 416 2.65 -15.58 -31.62
C GLY A 416 3.11 -16.96 -31.16
N THR A 417 4.42 -17.11 -31.01
CA THR A 417 5.03 -18.36 -30.55
C THR A 417 5.98 -18.09 -29.40
N PHE A 418 6.25 -19.11 -28.60
CA PHE A 418 7.27 -19.07 -27.55
C PHE A 418 7.82 -20.47 -27.31
N VAL A 419 8.97 -20.56 -26.66
CA VAL A 419 9.62 -21.84 -26.33
C VAL A 419 9.70 -21.97 -24.82
N LEU A 420 9.01 -22.95 -24.25
CA LEU A 420 9.11 -23.28 -22.84
C LEU A 420 10.37 -24.12 -22.60
N VAL A 421 11.21 -23.70 -21.65
CA VAL A 421 12.47 -24.35 -21.26
C VAL A 421 12.52 -24.62 -19.76
N GLY A 422 13.51 -25.39 -19.29
CA GLY A 422 13.74 -25.60 -17.86
C GLY A 422 14.05 -24.30 -17.11
N ASN A 423 13.66 -24.21 -15.83
CA ASN A 423 14.00 -23.06 -14.98
C ASN A 423 15.50 -22.92 -14.68
N HIS A 424 16.22 -24.05 -14.73
CA HIS A 424 17.66 -24.12 -14.52
C HIS A 424 18.47 -23.53 -15.68
N CYS A 425 17.89 -23.41 -16.87
CA CYS A 425 18.58 -23.06 -18.11
C CYS A 425 19.11 -21.61 -18.22
N PHE A 426 19.10 -20.86 -17.12
CA PHE A 426 19.59 -19.49 -17.04
C PHE A 426 20.25 -19.21 -15.68
N ASN A 427 20.66 -20.26 -14.96
CA ASN A 427 21.18 -20.13 -13.61
C ASN A 427 22.72 -20.06 -13.58
N GLN A 428 23.40 -20.23 -14.73
CA GLN A 428 24.87 -20.25 -14.86
C GLN A 428 25.55 -21.35 -14.05
N VAL A 429 24.81 -22.39 -13.70
CA VAL A 429 25.25 -23.56 -12.96
C VAL A 429 25.02 -24.78 -13.86
N MET A 430 25.95 -25.73 -13.84
CA MET A 430 25.76 -26.98 -14.54
C MET A 430 24.94 -27.95 -13.69
N ASP A 431 23.72 -28.24 -14.11
CA ASP A 431 22.78 -29.13 -13.44
C ASP A 431 22.75 -30.53 -14.10
N GLU A 432 23.80 -31.33 -13.89
CA GLU A 432 23.94 -32.68 -14.48
C GLU A 432 22.72 -33.58 -14.19
N ASP A 433 22.16 -33.48 -12.98
CA ASP A 433 20.99 -34.26 -12.55
C ASP A 433 19.70 -33.90 -13.31
N LEU A 434 19.66 -32.72 -13.93
CA LEU A 434 18.55 -32.23 -14.77
C LEU A 434 18.81 -32.43 -16.27
N GLY A 435 19.93 -33.05 -16.62
CA GLY A 435 20.27 -33.45 -17.99
C GLY A 435 21.08 -32.41 -18.76
N GLU A 436 21.65 -31.42 -18.08
CA GLU A 436 22.60 -30.50 -18.69
C GLU A 436 23.93 -31.20 -19.04
N THR A 437 24.44 -30.93 -20.23
CA THR A 437 25.72 -31.41 -20.75
C THR A 437 26.82 -30.35 -20.68
N ASP A 438 26.44 -29.09 -20.53
CA ASP A 438 27.29 -27.93 -20.24
C ASP A 438 26.42 -26.86 -19.53
N ILE A 439 27.00 -25.80 -18.98
CA ILE A 439 26.26 -24.76 -18.23
C ILE A 439 25.10 -24.23 -19.08
N ASP A 440 23.87 -24.34 -18.57
CA ASP A 440 22.63 -23.90 -19.23
C ASP A 440 22.39 -24.57 -20.62
N ILE A 441 23.02 -25.73 -20.89
CA ILE A 441 22.96 -26.45 -22.17
C ILE A 441 22.69 -27.94 -21.91
N GLY A 442 21.79 -28.53 -22.68
CA GLY A 442 21.39 -29.93 -22.57
C GLY A 442 20.02 -30.11 -21.92
N GLY A 443 19.46 -31.30 -22.03
CA GLY A 443 18.17 -31.63 -21.42
C GLY A 443 17.06 -30.63 -21.78
N ALA A 444 16.46 -30.03 -20.74
CA ALA A 444 15.36 -29.07 -20.87
C ALA A 444 15.78 -27.69 -21.43
N CYS A 445 17.08 -27.44 -21.55
CA CYS A 445 17.67 -26.19 -22.03
C CYS A 445 17.93 -26.20 -23.55
N GLY A 446 17.75 -27.35 -24.20
CA GLY A 446 18.06 -27.56 -25.61
C GLY A 446 19.49 -28.06 -25.82
N SER A 447 19.76 -28.67 -26.96
CA SER A 447 21.07 -29.30 -27.23
C SER A 447 22.05 -28.35 -27.92
N ASP A 448 23.34 -28.69 -27.88
CA ASP A 448 24.41 -28.15 -28.73
C ASP A 448 24.79 -29.12 -29.87
N ALA A 449 24.05 -30.23 -30.00
CA ALA A 449 24.37 -31.34 -30.89
C ALA A 449 23.52 -31.28 -32.19
N SER A 450 22.79 -32.34 -32.49
CA SER A 450 21.94 -32.40 -33.68
C SER A 450 20.57 -31.79 -33.43
N CYS A 451 20.07 -31.05 -34.41
CA CYS A 451 18.74 -30.44 -34.39
C CYS A 451 18.02 -30.63 -35.72
N THR A 452 16.72 -30.37 -35.70
CA THR A 452 15.87 -30.27 -36.89
C THR A 452 15.26 -28.88 -37.03
N GLU A 453 15.03 -28.20 -35.91
CA GLU A 453 14.49 -26.84 -35.85
C GLU A 453 15.26 -26.02 -34.81
N ASP A 454 15.25 -24.70 -35.00
CA ASP A 454 16.02 -23.72 -34.22
C ASP A 454 15.73 -23.78 -32.71
N TYR A 455 14.46 -23.94 -32.31
CA TYR A 455 14.05 -23.95 -30.90
C TYR A 455 14.62 -25.12 -30.08
N GLN A 456 15.07 -26.19 -30.74
CA GLN A 456 15.65 -27.37 -30.09
C GLN A 456 17.08 -27.12 -29.61
N CYS A 457 17.71 -26.07 -30.12
CA CYS A 457 19.06 -25.70 -29.78
C CYS A 457 19.08 -24.80 -28.56
N ALA A 458 20.03 -25.03 -27.65
CA ALA A 458 20.27 -24.12 -26.55
C ALA A 458 20.66 -22.71 -27.04
N SER A 459 21.19 -22.59 -28.26
CA SER A 459 21.46 -21.33 -28.93
C SER A 459 20.26 -20.72 -29.67
N GLY A 460 19.16 -21.45 -29.82
CA GLY A 460 18.05 -21.06 -30.68
C GLY A 460 18.38 -21.05 -32.17
N LEU A 461 19.46 -21.72 -32.63
CA LEU A 461 19.85 -21.74 -34.04
C LEU A 461 20.35 -23.12 -34.50
N CYS A 462 19.67 -23.66 -35.51
CA CYS A 462 19.95 -24.95 -36.12
C CYS A 462 20.44 -24.77 -37.58
N VAL A 463 21.74 -24.96 -37.81
CA VAL A 463 22.35 -24.83 -39.14
C VAL A 463 22.78 -26.21 -39.65
N GLU A 464 22.27 -26.60 -40.82
CA GLU A 464 22.55 -27.89 -41.47
C GLU A 464 22.33 -29.12 -40.54
N GLY A 465 21.38 -29.00 -39.61
CA GLY A 465 21.04 -30.05 -38.64
C GLY A 465 21.98 -30.13 -37.45
N GLN A 466 22.79 -29.10 -37.20
CA GLN A 466 23.65 -28.94 -36.01
C GLN A 466 23.31 -27.63 -35.29
N CYS A 467 23.25 -27.69 -33.96
CA CYS A 467 23.07 -26.51 -33.14
C CYS A 467 24.36 -25.69 -33.14
N VAL A 468 24.25 -24.41 -33.44
CA VAL A 468 25.39 -23.50 -33.48
C VAL A 468 25.11 -22.27 -32.62
N VAL A 469 26.12 -21.81 -31.90
CA VAL A 469 26.03 -20.66 -30.99
C VAL A 469 26.42 -19.41 -31.75
N GLN A 470 25.44 -18.57 -32.12
CA GLN A 470 25.68 -17.23 -32.67
C GLN A 470 25.28 -16.19 -31.62
N PRO A 471 26.15 -15.21 -31.29
CA PRO A 471 25.76 -14.04 -30.49
C PRO A 471 24.46 -13.43 -30.98
N LYS A 472 23.62 -12.94 -30.07
CA LYS A 472 22.45 -12.12 -30.41
C LYS A 472 22.46 -10.89 -29.51
N ILE A 473 22.69 -9.71 -30.06
CA ILE A 473 22.63 -8.42 -29.40
C ILE A 473 21.15 -8.04 -29.27
N THR A 474 20.73 -7.74 -28.05
CA THR A 474 19.34 -7.35 -27.77
C THR A 474 19.22 -5.86 -27.51
N ASP A 475 20.25 -5.24 -26.93
CA ASP A 475 20.25 -3.80 -26.66
C ASP A 475 21.67 -3.26 -26.41
N VAL A 476 21.82 -1.93 -26.47
CA VAL A 476 23.07 -1.22 -26.19
C VAL A 476 22.78 0.02 -25.36
N ASP A 477 23.45 0.14 -24.20
CA ASP A 477 23.19 1.21 -23.24
C ASP A 477 24.49 1.95 -22.82
N PRO A 478 24.63 3.24 -23.09
CA PRO A 478 23.78 4.08 -23.97
C PRO A 478 24.10 3.89 -25.46
N MET A 479 23.15 4.20 -26.34
CA MET A 479 23.39 4.24 -27.80
C MET A 479 24.21 5.45 -28.30
N ASP A 480 24.79 6.24 -27.38
CA ASP A 480 25.62 7.40 -27.71
C ASP A 480 26.75 7.66 -26.70
N GLY A 481 27.81 8.32 -27.17
CA GLY A 481 28.87 8.79 -26.26
C GLY A 481 30.09 9.36 -26.95
N ALA A 482 30.88 10.11 -26.17
CA ALA A 482 32.21 10.54 -26.57
C ALA A 482 33.24 9.39 -26.54
N PRO A 483 34.32 9.47 -27.33
CA PRO A 483 35.45 8.55 -27.21
C PRO A 483 35.93 8.42 -25.76
N GLY A 484 36.09 7.18 -25.30
CA GLY A 484 36.44 6.87 -23.91
C GLY A 484 35.25 6.81 -22.94
N SER A 485 34.01 7.05 -23.38
CA SER A 485 32.83 6.66 -22.59
C SER A 485 32.68 5.13 -22.58
N TRP A 486 31.98 4.60 -21.59
CA TRP A 486 31.68 3.17 -21.52
C TRP A 486 30.27 2.90 -22.03
N VAL A 487 30.08 1.72 -22.60
CA VAL A 487 28.81 1.25 -23.15
C VAL A 487 28.63 -0.21 -22.75
N THR A 488 27.43 -0.56 -22.32
CA THR A 488 27.04 -1.93 -22.03
C THR A 488 26.24 -2.47 -23.20
N ILE A 489 26.75 -3.51 -23.85
CA ILE A 489 26.06 -4.24 -24.90
C ILE A 489 25.41 -5.45 -24.24
N ARG A 490 24.10 -5.61 -24.38
CA ARG A 490 23.32 -6.71 -23.80
C ARG A 490 22.89 -7.67 -24.91
N GLY A 491 22.77 -8.94 -24.57
CA GLY A 491 22.44 -9.97 -25.54
C GLY A 491 22.43 -11.37 -24.95
N TYR A 492 22.59 -12.35 -25.83
CA TYR A 492 22.74 -13.76 -25.48
C TYR A 492 23.87 -14.37 -26.30
N TYR A 493 24.44 -15.46 -25.78
CA TYR A 493 25.42 -16.29 -26.49
C TYR A 493 26.73 -15.59 -26.87
N PHE A 494 27.12 -14.55 -26.13
CA PHE A 494 28.42 -13.90 -26.34
C PHE A 494 29.57 -14.88 -26.05
N GLY A 495 29.33 -15.88 -25.19
CA GLY A 495 30.27 -16.90 -24.78
C GLY A 495 30.90 -16.60 -23.42
N ASN A 496 31.34 -17.65 -22.74
CA ASN A 496 32.04 -17.54 -21.45
C ASN A 496 33.52 -17.17 -21.60
N GLU A 497 34.08 -17.32 -22.80
CA GLU A 497 35.44 -16.89 -23.15
C GLU A 497 35.37 -15.53 -23.86
N GLU A 498 36.30 -14.64 -23.54
CA GLU A 498 36.35 -13.28 -24.10
C GLU A 498 36.40 -13.33 -25.64
N GLY A 499 35.41 -12.71 -26.28
CA GLY A 499 35.30 -12.57 -27.72
C GLY A 499 35.88 -11.25 -28.23
N THR A 500 35.33 -10.74 -29.33
CA THR A 500 35.71 -9.42 -29.85
C THR A 500 34.49 -8.53 -30.02
N VAL A 501 34.61 -7.26 -29.64
CA VAL A 501 33.64 -6.21 -29.95
C VAL A 501 34.26 -5.20 -30.91
N GLU A 502 33.56 -4.86 -31.98
CA GLU A 502 34.04 -3.93 -32.99
C GLU A 502 32.97 -2.87 -33.29
N PHE A 503 33.42 -1.63 -33.56
CA PHE A 503 32.57 -0.55 -34.04
C PHE A 503 32.87 -0.33 -35.52
N GLY A 504 31.85 -0.23 -36.36
CA GLY A 504 32.04 0.04 -37.77
C GLY A 504 30.85 -0.29 -38.65
N THR A 505 31.11 -0.33 -39.95
CA THR A 505 30.22 -0.86 -40.98
C THR A 505 31.09 -1.53 -42.04
N GLU A 506 30.47 -2.29 -42.95
CA GLU A 506 31.19 -2.85 -44.09
C GLU A 506 31.80 -1.78 -45.03
N GLU A 507 31.27 -0.55 -45.00
CA GLU A 507 31.78 0.57 -45.81
C GLU A 507 32.92 1.33 -45.10
N ASP A 508 32.80 1.55 -43.79
CA ASP A 508 33.74 2.37 -42.99
C ASP A 508 34.89 1.57 -42.38
N GLY A 509 34.78 0.24 -42.38
CA GLY A 509 35.69 -0.68 -41.71
C GLY A 509 35.36 -0.87 -40.23
N TRP A 510 35.78 -2.02 -39.69
CA TRP A 510 35.55 -2.42 -38.31
C TRP A 510 36.80 -2.14 -37.45
N ILE A 511 36.59 -1.49 -36.30
CA ILE A 511 37.64 -1.16 -35.34
C ILE A 511 37.35 -1.84 -34.01
N PRO A 512 38.31 -2.57 -33.42
CA PRO A 512 38.12 -3.21 -32.13
C PRO A 512 37.94 -2.17 -31.01
N ALA A 513 36.97 -2.42 -30.15
CA ALA A 513 36.78 -1.69 -28.90
C ALA A 513 37.52 -2.39 -27.75
N ASN A 514 37.99 -1.61 -26.77
CA ASN A 514 38.61 -2.18 -25.58
C ASN A 514 37.52 -2.67 -24.62
N ILE A 515 37.58 -3.94 -24.22
CA ILE A 515 36.73 -4.47 -23.14
C ILE A 515 37.22 -3.89 -21.81
N VAL A 516 36.28 -3.36 -21.02
CA VAL A 516 36.58 -2.70 -19.75
C VAL A 516 37.13 -3.71 -18.74
N GLN A 517 38.01 -3.28 -17.83
CA GLN A 517 38.57 -4.14 -16.79
C GLN A 517 38.32 -3.48 -15.43
N CYS A 518 37.62 -4.18 -14.53
CA CYS A 518 37.21 -3.68 -13.22
C CYS A 518 38.20 -4.21 -12.16
N THR A 519 39.18 -3.37 -11.75
CA THR A 519 40.47 -3.84 -11.18
C THR A 519 40.43 -4.46 -9.76
N ASP A 520 39.26 -4.61 -9.12
CA ASP A 520 39.16 -5.10 -7.73
C ASP A 520 38.00 -6.09 -7.49
N VAL A 521 37.41 -6.68 -8.54
CA VAL A 521 36.34 -7.69 -8.39
C VAL A 521 36.93 -9.10 -8.46
N LEU A 522 36.65 -9.94 -7.47
CA LEU A 522 37.08 -11.34 -7.44
C LEU A 522 36.36 -12.22 -8.49
N THR A 523 35.26 -11.73 -9.08
CA THR A 523 34.29 -12.51 -9.88
C THR A 523 33.59 -11.73 -11.01
N GLY A 524 33.82 -10.42 -11.15
CA GLY A 524 33.06 -9.56 -12.07
C GLY A 524 33.87 -9.21 -13.31
N ASP A 525 33.78 -10.06 -14.33
CA ASP A 525 34.32 -9.75 -15.65
C ASP A 525 33.34 -8.82 -16.39
N SER A 526 33.88 -7.81 -17.06
CA SER A 526 33.09 -6.95 -17.95
C SER A 526 32.67 -7.67 -19.25
N TRP A 527 33.02 -8.94 -19.40
CA TRP A 527 32.53 -9.85 -20.43
C TRP A 527 31.76 -10.98 -19.78
N ASN A 528 30.52 -11.18 -20.20
CA ASN A 528 29.68 -12.31 -19.82
C ASN A 528 28.94 -12.80 -21.07
N ASN A 529 28.38 -14.00 -21.00
CA ASN A 529 27.56 -14.60 -22.04
C ASN A 529 26.32 -13.74 -22.41
N THR A 530 25.85 -12.88 -21.51
CA THR A 530 24.64 -12.06 -21.69
C THR A 530 24.88 -10.55 -21.77
N TYR A 531 26.08 -10.07 -21.45
CA TYR A 531 26.43 -8.67 -21.63
C TYR A 531 27.94 -8.46 -21.71
N VAL A 532 28.37 -7.36 -22.34
CA VAL A 532 29.77 -6.92 -22.36
C VAL A 532 29.84 -5.41 -22.20
N ILE A 533 30.81 -4.92 -21.44
CA ILE A 533 31.08 -3.48 -21.26
C ILE A 533 32.36 -3.12 -22.01
N VAL A 534 32.24 -2.16 -22.93
CA VAL A 534 33.34 -1.71 -23.78
C VAL A 534 33.55 -0.22 -23.71
N GLU A 535 34.77 0.21 -24.00
CA GLU A 535 35.13 1.62 -24.15
C GLU A 535 34.96 2.07 -25.61
N VAL A 536 34.21 3.16 -25.80
CA VAL A 536 33.97 3.76 -27.12
C VAL A 536 35.30 4.13 -27.79
N PRO A 537 35.61 3.61 -28.99
CA PRO A 537 36.86 3.87 -29.68
C PRO A 537 36.96 5.32 -30.17
N ASN A 538 38.18 5.74 -30.54
CA ASN A 538 38.38 7.09 -31.05
C ASN A 538 37.86 7.20 -32.49
N ASN A 539 36.95 8.14 -32.73
CA ASN A 539 36.38 8.35 -34.06
C ASN A 539 37.42 8.73 -35.13
N ALA A 540 38.60 9.20 -34.72
CA ALA A 540 39.73 9.48 -35.61
C ALA A 540 40.44 8.21 -36.14
N ASP A 541 40.16 7.04 -35.56
CA ASP A 541 40.75 5.77 -35.99
C ASP A 541 40.06 5.18 -37.23
N PHE A 542 38.87 5.69 -37.59
CA PHE A 542 38.12 5.31 -38.79
C PHE A 542 38.69 5.94 -40.06
N ALA A 543 38.49 5.26 -41.18
CA ALA A 543 38.89 5.72 -42.50
C ALA A 543 37.93 6.81 -43.03
N GLY A 544 37.91 7.99 -42.41
CA GLY A 544 37.03 9.10 -42.79
C GLY A 544 36.51 9.88 -41.60
N THR A 545 35.42 10.63 -41.78
CA THR A 545 34.69 11.25 -40.67
C THR A 545 33.44 10.42 -40.41
N VAL A 546 33.49 9.57 -39.39
CA VAL A 546 32.38 8.71 -38.96
C VAL A 546 31.66 9.38 -37.81
N THR A 547 30.36 9.64 -37.98
CA THR A 547 29.47 10.22 -36.94
C THR A 547 28.60 9.16 -36.28
N SER A 548 28.50 7.97 -36.86
CA SER A 548 27.72 6.85 -36.36
C SER A 548 28.29 5.52 -36.87
N SER A 549 28.17 4.45 -36.10
CA SER A 549 28.65 3.11 -36.48
C SER A 549 27.75 2.00 -35.91
N ALA A 550 27.70 0.84 -36.55
CA ALA A 550 27.13 -0.34 -35.90
C ALA A 550 28.13 -0.91 -34.88
N ILE A 551 27.63 -1.76 -33.99
CA ILE A 551 28.44 -2.52 -33.03
C ILE A 551 28.31 -3.99 -33.39
N ARG A 552 29.43 -4.70 -33.50
CA ARG A 552 29.48 -6.13 -33.76
C ARG A 552 30.11 -6.87 -32.60
N VAL A 553 29.47 -7.95 -32.16
CA VAL A 553 29.99 -8.88 -31.15
C VAL A 553 30.27 -10.22 -31.82
N THR A 554 31.48 -10.75 -31.63
CA THR A 554 31.89 -12.05 -32.16
C THR A 554 32.20 -13.01 -31.02
N ASN A 555 31.58 -14.18 -31.02
CA ASN A 555 31.88 -15.26 -30.09
C ASN A 555 33.18 -15.95 -30.51
N SER A 556 34.14 -16.07 -29.59
CA SER A 556 35.47 -16.64 -29.88
C SER A 556 35.44 -18.15 -30.16
N THR A 557 34.48 -18.88 -29.61
CA THR A 557 34.34 -20.33 -29.79
C THR A 557 33.71 -20.67 -31.12
N SER A 558 32.61 -20.02 -31.50
CA SER A 558 31.91 -20.31 -32.76
C SER A 558 32.45 -19.52 -33.95
N ASN A 559 33.14 -18.40 -33.72
CA ASN A 559 33.51 -17.40 -34.74
C ASN A 559 32.31 -16.83 -35.50
N LEU A 560 31.10 -16.97 -34.97
CA LEU A 560 29.92 -16.30 -35.46
C LEU A 560 29.77 -14.94 -34.76
N SER A 561 29.15 -14.00 -35.45
CA SER A 561 28.98 -12.63 -34.98
C SER A 561 27.56 -12.13 -35.23
N ASP A 562 27.19 -11.12 -34.48
CA ASP A 562 25.99 -10.34 -34.70
C ASP A 562 26.31 -8.86 -34.67
N ALA A 563 25.64 -8.08 -35.51
CA ALA A 563 25.82 -6.64 -35.64
C ALA A 563 24.50 -5.91 -35.46
N THR A 564 24.51 -4.84 -34.67
CA THR A 564 23.31 -4.08 -34.29
C THR A 564 22.48 -3.53 -35.44
N ASN A 565 23.02 -3.48 -36.67
CA ASN A 565 22.37 -2.95 -37.86
C ASN A 565 21.92 -4.02 -38.88
N ASP A 566 22.14 -5.31 -38.61
CA ASP A 566 21.70 -6.39 -39.47
C ASP A 566 20.27 -6.86 -39.11
N ASP A 567 19.78 -7.91 -39.78
CA ASP A 567 18.40 -8.41 -39.57
C ASP A 567 18.35 -9.56 -38.53
N PHE A 568 19.45 -9.84 -37.82
CA PHE A 568 19.58 -10.90 -36.84
C PHE A 568 19.39 -10.39 -35.40
N GLY A 569 18.15 -10.06 -35.05
CA GLY A 569 17.79 -9.54 -33.73
C GLY A 569 17.15 -8.16 -33.79
N PRO A 570 16.81 -7.57 -32.63
CA PRO A 570 16.31 -6.21 -32.58
C PRO A 570 17.42 -5.21 -32.91
N LYS A 571 17.05 -4.09 -33.56
CA LYS A 571 17.96 -2.97 -33.83
C LYS A 571 17.87 -1.99 -32.65
N PRO A 572 18.89 -1.86 -31.79
CA PRO A 572 18.85 -0.94 -30.65
C PRO A 572 18.54 0.48 -31.10
N ALA A 573 17.64 1.15 -30.39
CA ALA A 573 17.16 2.46 -30.79
C ALA A 573 17.95 3.59 -30.10
N TYR A 574 18.18 4.67 -30.83
CA TYR A 574 18.75 5.91 -30.31
C TYR A 574 17.70 7.02 -30.35
N THR A 575 17.56 7.77 -29.25
CA THR A 575 16.74 8.98 -29.22
C THR A 575 17.65 10.20 -29.14
N ASP A 576 17.52 11.13 -30.08
CA ASP A 576 18.32 12.36 -30.05
C ASP A 576 17.84 13.36 -28.97
N PRO A 577 18.65 14.39 -28.64
CA PRO A 577 18.25 15.40 -27.66
C PRO A 577 16.98 16.20 -28.01
N ASP A 578 16.52 16.14 -29.27
CA ASP A 578 15.28 16.77 -29.73
C ASP A 578 14.07 15.81 -29.60
N GLY A 579 14.28 14.56 -29.16
CA GLY A 579 13.26 13.53 -28.95
C GLY A 579 12.96 12.67 -30.18
N THR A 580 13.78 12.73 -31.23
CA THR A 580 13.59 11.92 -32.45
C THR A 580 14.14 10.51 -32.23
N LEU A 581 13.31 9.49 -32.44
CA LEU A 581 13.68 8.08 -32.36
C LEU A 581 14.32 7.58 -33.66
N PHE A 582 15.44 6.88 -33.56
CA PHE A 582 16.17 6.24 -34.65
C PHE A 582 16.31 4.74 -34.35
N GLU A 583 15.60 3.91 -35.12
CA GLU A 583 15.63 2.43 -35.01
C GLU A 583 16.56 1.82 -36.08
N ASP A 584 17.72 2.44 -36.29
CA ASP A 584 18.69 2.03 -37.32
C ASP A 584 19.81 1.13 -36.77
N GLY A 585 19.87 0.91 -35.46
CA GLY A 585 20.89 0.07 -34.84
C GLY A 585 22.29 0.69 -34.85
N LEU A 586 22.41 1.99 -35.09
CA LEU A 586 23.71 2.66 -35.22
C LEU A 586 24.02 3.51 -33.96
N PHE A 587 25.15 3.23 -33.31
CA PHE A 587 25.68 4.01 -32.21
C PHE A 587 26.08 5.42 -32.68
N ARG A 588 25.84 6.47 -31.87
CA ARG A 588 26.14 7.87 -32.22
C ARG A 588 27.37 8.39 -31.47
N PHE A 589 28.36 8.90 -32.21
CA PHE A 589 29.51 9.57 -31.60
C PHE A 589 29.14 11.01 -31.20
N THR A 590 29.13 11.28 -29.90
CA THR A 590 28.78 12.60 -29.33
C THR A 590 29.96 13.23 -28.60
N ASN A 591 29.77 14.43 -28.02
CA ASN A 591 30.76 15.05 -27.14
C ASN A 591 30.43 14.84 -25.65
N THR A 592 29.44 14.01 -25.34
CA THR A 592 28.97 13.76 -23.98
C THR A 592 29.90 12.78 -23.28
N THR A 593 30.59 13.25 -22.24
CA THR A 593 31.40 12.40 -21.36
C THR A 593 30.54 11.90 -20.20
N ARG A 594 30.46 10.58 -20.02
CA ARG A 594 29.64 9.95 -18.98
C ARG A 594 30.50 9.39 -17.84
N PRO A 595 29.97 9.29 -16.60
CA PRO A 595 30.53 8.37 -15.61
C PRO A 595 30.51 6.94 -16.17
N GLY A 596 31.41 6.08 -15.70
CA GLY A 596 31.50 4.70 -16.19
C GLY A 596 31.30 3.72 -15.05
N LEU A 597 30.36 2.80 -15.20
CA LEU A 597 30.10 1.71 -14.26
C LEU A 597 30.64 0.40 -14.86
N CYS A 598 31.45 -0.36 -14.11
CA CYS A 598 32.02 -1.63 -14.59
C CYS A 598 31.54 -2.88 -13.84
N ALA A 599 31.07 -2.74 -12.61
CA ALA A 599 30.50 -3.85 -11.85
C ALA A 599 29.53 -3.36 -10.76
N VAL A 600 28.52 -4.19 -10.49
CA VAL A 600 27.63 -4.05 -9.33
C VAL A 600 27.54 -5.40 -8.65
N VAL A 601 27.98 -5.47 -7.40
CA VAL A 601 28.10 -6.74 -6.66
C VAL A 601 27.69 -6.60 -5.20
N VAL A 602 27.29 -7.70 -4.58
CA VAL A 602 27.01 -7.79 -3.14
C VAL A 602 28.24 -7.43 -2.32
N ASP A 603 28.03 -6.64 -1.26
CA ASP A 603 29.09 -6.19 -0.34
C ASP A 603 29.26 -7.21 0.81
N GLY A 604 30.36 -7.98 0.79
CA GLY A 604 30.65 -9.09 1.68
C GLY A 604 30.92 -8.77 3.15
N ASP A 605 30.69 -7.53 3.60
CA ASP A 605 30.70 -7.15 5.02
C ASP A 605 29.44 -7.67 5.78
N GLN A 606 28.70 -8.63 5.22
CA GLN A 606 27.46 -9.21 5.76
C GLN A 606 27.63 -10.69 6.15
N GLU A 607 27.19 -11.07 7.35
CA GLU A 607 27.32 -12.46 7.84
C GLU A 607 26.55 -13.45 6.95
N GLY A 608 27.25 -14.48 6.46
CA GLY A 608 26.65 -15.61 5.74
C GLY A 608 26.47 -15.42 4.23
N ILE A 609 26.92 -14.29 3.65
CA ILE A 609 26.72 -13.97 2.23
C ILE A 609 28.07 -13.92 1.51
N LEU A 610 28.16 -14.56 0.35
CA LEU A 610 29.39 -14.58 -0.45
C LEU A 610 29.63 -13.19 -1.07
N ASP A 611 30.84 -12.67 -0.87
CA ASP A 611 31.29 -11.40 -1.44
C ASP A 611 31.39 -11.48 -2.98
N GLY A 612 30.99 -10.42 -3.68
CA GLY A 612 31.18 -10.34 -5.13
C GLY A 612 30.08 -10.99 -5.99
N LEU A 613 28.96 -11.41 -5.41
CA LEU A 613 27.82 -11.91 -6.18
C LEU A 613 27.14 -10.79 -6.99
N THR A 614 26.74 -11.06 -8.23
CA THR A 614 25.94 -10.15 -9.07
C THR A 614 24.43 -10.31 -8.88
N THR A 615 24.03 -11.02 -7.80
CA THR A 615 22.64 -11.32 -7.47
C THR A 615 22.38 -11.15 -5.97
N GLY A 616 21.18 -10.69 -5.58
CA GLY A 616 20.74 -10.69 -4.19
C GLY A 616 19.33 -10.12 -3.99
N PRO A 617 18.68 -10.37 -2.84
CA PRO A 617 17.28 -9.98 -2.60
C PRO A 617 17.13 -8.47 -2.28
N PRO A 618 15.91 -7.92 -2.34
CA PRO A 618 15.67 -6.54 -1.89
C PRO A 618 16.19 -6.29 -0.47
N GLY A 619 16.87 -5.16 -0.25
CA GLY A 619 17.50 -4.79 1.01
C GLY A 619 18.93 -5.30 1.22
N ILE A 620 19.44 -6.16 0.31
CA ILE A 620 20.85 -6.59 0.37
C ILE A 620 21.80 -5.40 0.13
N ARG A 621 22.93 -5.36 0.83
CA ARG A 621 23.95 -4.33 0.59
C ARG A 621 24.79 -4.70 -0.62
N ILE A 622 25.05 -3.71 -1.46
CA ILE A 622 25.84 -3.85 -2.67
C ILE A 622 26.85 -2.71 -2.78
N ARG A 623 27.83 -2.92 -3.66
CA ARG A 623 28.79 -1.91 -4.08
C ARG A 623 28.78 -1.80 -5.60
N ALA A 624 28.70 -0.57 -6.09
CA ALA A 624 28.80 -0.19 -7.49
C ALA A 624 30.19 0.40 -7.74
N MET A 625 30.91 -0.16 -8.72
CA MET A 625 32.32 0.11 -8.98
C MET A 625 32.51 0.68 -10.38
N GLY A 626 33.38 1.69 -10.50
CA GLY A 626 33.55 2.37 -11.77
C GLY A 626 34.56 3.51 -11.74
N ARG A 627 34.35 4.52 -12.57
CA ARG A 627 35.21 5.70 -12.68
C ARG A 627 34.42 6.98 -12.91
N LYS A 628 35.01 8.11 -12.50
CA LYS A 628 34.48 9.47 -12.69
C LYS A 628 33.14 9.71 -11.98
N PHE A 629 32.90 9.08 -10.83
CA PHE A 629 31.74 9.39 -9.98
C PHE A 629 31.91 10.74 -9.27
N GLY A 630 33.16 11.20 -9.08
CA GLY A 630 33.48 12.46 -8.43
C GLY A 630 33.02 12.51 -6.97
N THR A 631 32.91 13.73 -6.44
CA THR A 631 32.29 14.00 -5.13
C THR A 631 30.78 14.09 -5.27
N ARG A 632 30.03 13.43 -4.39
CA ARG A 632 28.56 13.40 -4.39
C ARG A 632 27.95 14.78 -4.11
N ASP A 633 26.98 15.17 -4.94
CA ASP A 633 26.05 16.29 -4.78
C ASP A 633 24.63 15.77 -4.44
N ASP A 634 23.72 16.64 -3.98
CA ASP A 634 22.36 16.26 -3.56
C ASP A 634 21.49 15.68 -4.69
N THR A 635 21.87 15.93 -5.95
CA THR A 635 21.19 15.41 -7.15
C THR A 635 21.76 14.09 -7.63
N ASP A 636 22.90 13.64 -7.10
CA ASP A 636 23.56 12.42 -7.57
C ASP A 636 22.98 11.18 -6.89
N ASN A 637 22.74 10.16 -7.69
CA ASN A 637 22.01 8.99 -7.26
C ASN A 637 22.47 7.74 -8.00
N ILE A 638 22.08 6.60 -7.45
CA ILE A 638 22.15 5.31 -8.12
C ILE A 638 20.73 4.80 -8.29
N THR A 639 20.42 4.36 -9.51
CA THR A 639 19.08 3.96 -9.90
C THR A 639 19.08 2.51 -10.38
N PHE A 640 17.96 1.84 -10.15
CA PHE A 640 17.66 0.51 -10.65
C PHE A 640 16.55 0.67 -11.68
N ASP A 641 16.91 0.57 -12.94
CA ASP A 641 15.99 0.62 -14.06
C ASP A 641 15.46 -0.78 -14.36
N ILE A 642 14.13 -0.94 -14.27
CA ILE A 642 13.40 -2.16 -14.65
C ILE A 642 12.57 -1.97 -15.93
N GLY A 643 12.90 -0.97 -16.76
CA GLY A 643 12.16 -0.64 -17.98
C GLY A 643 10.88 0.15 -17.74
N THR A 644 10.71 0.74 -16.54
CA THR A 644 9.61 1.64 -16.20
C THR A 644 9.97 3.09 -16.50
N GLU A 645 8.98 3.98 -16.71
CA GLU A 645 9.23 5.42 -16.97
C GLU A 645 10.08 6.13 -15.88
N THR A 646 10.12 5.59 -14.65
CA THR A 646 10.94 6.13 -13.55
C THR A 646 11.74 5.05 -12.86
N PRO A 647 13.08 5.04 -12.99
CA PRO A 647 13.96 4.12 -12.27
C PRO A 647 13.86 4.23 -10.75
N PHE A 648 14.07 3.12 -10.03
CA PHE A 648 14.05 3.11 -8.57
C PHE A 648 15.34 3.67 -7.98
N SER A 649 15.23 4.72 -7.19
CA SER A 649 16.36 5.29 -6.46
C SER A 649 16.77 4.42 -5.28
N ALA A 650 18.08 4.28 -5.04
CA ALA A 650 18.58 3.49 -3.91
C ALA A 650 19.21 4.32 -2.79
N SER A 651 19.23 3.76 -1.58
CA SER A 651 19.83 4.39 -0.41
C SER A 651 21.36 4.31 -0.47
N VAL A 652 22.00 5.41 -0.84
CA VAL A 652 23.45 5.52 -0.85
C VAL A 652 24.00 5.87 0.53
N PHE A 653 24.82 4.99 1.10
CA PHE A 653 25.50 5.20 2.39
C PHE A 653 27.03 5.35 2.29
N GLY A 654 27.61 5.19 1.09
CA GLY A 654 29.02 5.55 0.82
C GLY A 654 29.21 5.97 -0.64
N TRP A 655 30.05 7.00 -0.88
CA TRP A 655 30.33 7.51 -2.23
C TRP A 655 31.77 7.99 -2.36
N GLU A 656 32.48 7.45 -3.34
CA GLU A 656 33.85 7.76 -3.73
C GLU A 656 33.92 7.85 -5.27
N ASP A 657 35.04 8.36 -5.81
CA ASP A 657 35.19 8.56 -7.27
C ASP A 657 35.12 7.26 -8.09
N THR A 658 35.39 6.12 -7.45
CA THR A 658 35.43 4.79 -8.08
C THR A 658 34.54 3.74 -7.41
N LEU A 659 33.88 4.08 -6.30
CA LEU A 659 33.12 3.13 -5.48
C LEU A 659 31.92 3.81 -4.83
N ILE A 660 30.74 3.19 -4.95
CA ILE A 660 29.51 3.62 -4.30
C ILE A 660 28.98 2.44 -3.49
N LYS A 661 28.70 2.64 -2.20
CA LYS A 661 28.05 1.64 -1.34
C LYS A 661 26.58 1.99 -1.18
N THR A 662 25.71 1.05 -1.51
CA THR A 662 24.25 1.21 -1.51
C THR A 662 23.57 -0.10 -1.13
N GLU A 663 22.24 -0.12 -1.11
CA GLU A 663 21.43 -1.33 -0.96
C GLU A 663 20.49 -1.49 -2.16
N VAL A 664 20.04 -2.71 -2.42
CA VAL A 664 18.95 -2.94 -3.37
C VAL A 664 17.66 -2.37 -2.76
N PRO A 665 16.92 -1.47 -3.45
CA PRO A 665 15.72 -0.87 -2.88
C PRO A 665 14.66 -1.94 -2.55
N LEU A 666 14.02 -1.83 -1.38
CA LEU A 666 12.99 -2.77 -0.93
C LEU A 666 11.78 -2.88 -1.87
N ALA A 667 11.51 -1.83 -2.66
CA ALA A 667 10.40 -1.76 -3.60
C ALA A 667 10.71 -2.37 -4.97
N VAL A 668 11.98 -2.69 -5.26
CA VAL A 668 12.34 -3.33 -6.53
C VAL A 668 11.90 -4.79 -6.47
N ALA A 669 11.02 -5.17 -7.39
CA ALA A 669 10.56 -6.54 -7.51
C ALA A 669 11.72 -7.47 -7.94
N PRO A 670 11.66 -8.77 -7.60
CA PRO A 670 12.57 -9.77 -8.16
C PRO A 670 12.62 -9.69 -9.69
N GLY A 671 13.83 -9.67 -10.26
CA GLY A 671 14.06 -9.43 -11.68
C GLY A 671 15.52 -9.09 -11.98
N ASN A 672 15.80 -8.56 -13.18
CA ASN A 672 17.15 -8.20 -13.64
C ASN A 672 17.26 -6.69 -13.94
N PRO A 673 17.15 -5.80 -12.93
CA PRO A 673 17.34 -4.37 -13.16
C PRO A 673 18.72 -4.05 -13.75
N VAL A 674 18.75 -3.01 -14.56
CA VAL A 674 19.98 -2.35 -14.99
C VAL A 674 20.28 -1.22 -14.02
N VAL A 675 21.48 -1.23 -13.46
CA VAL A 675 21.88 -0.23 -12.45
C VAL A 675 22.65 0.89 -13.14
N HIS A 676 22.22 2.14 -12.91
CA HIS A 676 22.88 3.33 -13.44
C HIS A 676 23.37 4.23 -12.31
N VAL A 677 24.48 4.93 -12.58
CA VAL A 677 24.94 6.03 -11.73
C VAL A 677 24.66 7.35 -12.43
N GLU A 678 23.87 8.20 -11.80
CA GLU A 678 23.61 9.55 -12.28
C GLU A 678 24.55 10.53 -11.59
N LYS A 679 25.35 11.26 -12.39
CA LYS A 679 26.24 12.32 -11.90
C LYS A 679 25.93 13.62 -12.65
N ASN A 680 25.52 14.66 -11.92
CA ASN A 680 25.17 15.97 -12.47
C ASN A 680 24.13 15.92 -13.61
N GLY A 681 23.12 15.04 -13.51
CA GLY A 681 22.11 14.88 -14.56
C GLY A 681 22.59 14.11 -15.80
N VAL A 682 23.74 13.42 -15.71
CA VAL A 682 24.28 12.56 -16.77
C VAL A 682 24.41 11.13 -16.24
N GLU A 683 23.71 10.21 -16.89
CA GLU A 683 23.74 8.78 -16.55
C GLU A 683 24.99 8.08 -17.12
N SER A 684 25.49 7.11 -16.36
CA SER A 684 26.50 6.14 -16.80
C SER A 684 25.94 5.15 -17.82
N ASN A 685 26.78 4.25 -18.33
CA ASN A 685 26.29 2.97 -18.83
C ASN A 685 25.62 2.18 -17.70
N GLY A 686 24.61 1.40 -18.04
CA GLY A 686 23.92 0.52 -17.11
C GLY A 686 24.62 -0.82 -16.92
N VAL A 687 24.68 -1.33 -15.70
CA VAL A 687 25.25 -2.66 -15.42
C VAL A 687 24.15 -3.57 -14.84
N PRO A 688 23.91 -4.77 -15.42
CA PRO A 688 22.89 -5.68 -14.90
C PRO A 688 23.20 -6.16 -13.48
N PHE A 689 22.18 -6.19 -12.63
CA PHE A 689 22.23 -6.82 -11.31
C PHE A 689 20.95 -7.65 -11.11
N ARG A 690 21.07 -8.91 -10.69
CA ARG A 690 19.90 -9.78 -10.50
C ARG A 690 19.31 -9.59 -9.11
N VAL A 691 18.11 -9.04 -9.03
CA VAL A 691 17.33 -9.01 -7.79
C VAL A 691 16.63 -10.36 -7.63
N SER A 692 17.13 -11.19 -6.73
CA SER A 692 16.55 -12.50 -6.49
C SER A 692 15.26 -12.38 -5.66
N ARG A 693 14.34 -13.34 -5.81
CA ARG A 693 13.37 -13.59 -4.73
C ARG A 693 14.20 -13.88 -3.46
N PRO A 694 13.77 -13.43 -2.27
CA PRO A 694 14.38 -13.91 -1.03
C PRO A 694 14.39 -15.43 -1.09
N ASP A 695 15.57 -16.04 -1.00
CA ASP A 695 15.66 -17.50 -0.99
C ASP A 695 15.04 -18.01 0.30
N LEU A 696 13.77 -18.38 0.22
CA LEU A 696 13.02 -19.01 1.30
C LEU A 696 12.93 -20.53 1.09
N SER A 697 13.70 -21.11 0.17
CA SER A 697 13.58 -22.53 -0.19
C SER A 697 13.95 -23.47 0.97
N ASP A 698 14.86 -23.06 1.84
CA ASP A 698 15.31 -23.81 3.03
C ASP A 698 14.86 -23.18 4.37
N VAL A 699 14.13 -22.07 4.35
CA VAL A 699 13.70 -21.38 5.57
C VAL A 699 12.40 -21.99 6.08
N LYS A 700 12.52 -22.83 7.12
CA LYS A 700 11.35 -23.37 7.80
C LYS A 700 10.53 -22.25 8.45
N PRO A 701 9.19 -22.32 8.43
CA PRO A 701 8.35 -21.42 9.20
C PRO A 701 8.73 -21.49 10.68
N LEU A 702 8.67 -20.35 11.37
CA LEU A 702 8.97 -20.24 12.80
C LEU A 702 7.75 -19.68 13.53
N ILE A 703 7.22 -20.43 14.49
CA ILE A 703 6.23 -19.93 15.43
C ILE A 703 6.98 -19.21 16.56
N SER A 704 6.60 -17.97 16.81
CA SER A 704 7.09 -17.16 17.93
C SER A 704 6.12 -17.14 19.10
N ASP A 705 4.81 -17.19 18.82
CA ASP A 705 3.77 -17.15 19.85
C ASP A 705 2.41 -17.68 19.35
N ILE A 706 1.54 -18.10 20.27
CA ILE A 706 0.17 -18.59 20.00
C ILE A 706 -0.80 -17.96 21.00
N ASP A 707 -1.80 -17.24 20.50
CA ASP A 707 -2.75 -16.48 21.32
C ASP A 707 -4.22 -16.73 20.91
N PRO A 708 -5.09 -17.23 21.81
CA PRO A 708 -4.78 -17.69 23.15
C PRO A 708 -4.19 -19.12 23.14
N THR A 709 -3.37 -19.45 24.13
CA THR A 709 -2.86 -20.82 24.32
C THR A 709 -3.92 -21.81 24.81
N ASP A 710 -5.08 -21.34 25.27
CA ASP A 710 -6.16 -22.14 25.88
C ASP A 710 -7.55 -21.92 25.21
N PRO A 711 -7.70 -22.11 23.88
CA PRO A 711 -8.97 -21.83 23.21
C PRO A 711 -10.07 -22.83 23.60
N THR A 712 -11.33 -22.43 23.40
CA THR A 712 -12.51 -23.32 23.48
C THR A 712 -13.08 -23.58 22.07
N PRO A 713 -13.78 -24.71 21.83
CA PRO A 713 -14.46 -24.97 20.57
C PRO A 713 -15.33 -23.79 20.12
N GLY A 714 -15.26 -23.46 18.83
CA GLY A 714 -15.94 -22.31 18.26
C GLY A 714 -15.25 -20.97 18.48
N SER A 715 -13.94 -20.95 18.77
CA SER A 715 -13.12 -19.74 18.95
C SER A 715 -11.98 -19.67 17.92
N PHE A 716 -11.46 -18.48 17.64
CA PHE A 716 -10.25 -18.32 16.82
C PHE A 716 -8.98 -18.30 17.67
N VAL A 717 -7.87 -18.66 17.03
CA VAL A 717 -6.51 -18.60 17.58
C VAL A 717 -5.63 -17.88 16.58
N THR A 718 -4.77 -17.00 17.06
CA THR A 718 -3.75 -16.31 16.28
C THR A 718 -2.38 -16.90 16.57
N ILE A 719 -1.64 -17.23 15.52
CA ILE A 719 -0.29 -17.75 15.56
C ILE A 719 0.62 -16.66 15.01
N TYR A 720 1.58 -16.20 15.81
CA TYR A 720 2.58 -15.21 15.42
C TYR A 720 3.89 -15.87 15.10
N GLY A 721 4.62 -15.34 14.12
CA GLY A 721 5.89 -15.90 13.72
C GLY A 721 6.55 -15.19 12.55
N ALA A 722 7.35 -15.95 11.81
CA ALA A 722 8.02 -15.50 10.60
C ALA A 722 8.11 -16.65 9.58
N HIS A 723 8.22 -16.29 8.30
CA HIS A 723 8.41 -17.24 7.20
C HIS A 723 7.23 -18.20 7.00
N PHE A 724 6.01 -17.77 7.32
CA PHE A 724 4.81 -18.56 7.06
C PHE A 724 4.42 -18.62 5.58
N GLY A 725 5.07 -17.85 4.72
CA GLY A 725 4.72 -17.74 3.31
C GLY A 725 3.40 -17.00 3.10
N GLN A 726 2.95 -16.95 1.85
CA GLN A 726 1.68 -16.30 1.49
C GLN A 726 0.45 -17.17 1.79
N ALA A 727 0.64 -18.49 1.89
CA ALA A 727 -0.39 -19.46 2.24
C ALA A 727 0.24 -20.75 2.81
N GLY A 728 -0.56 -21.55 3.49
CA GLY A 728 -0.12 -22.79 4.10
C GLY A 728 -1.23 -23.55 4.83
N TYR A 729 -0.81 -24.51 5.63
CA TYR A 729 -1.67 -25.40 6.41
C TYR A 729 -1.25 -25.38 7.88
N VAL A 730 -2.22 -25.46 8.79
CA VAL A 730 -1.97 -25.58 10.22
C VAL A 730 -2.51 -26.91 10.72
N TYR A 731 -1.66 -27.65 11.43
CA TYR A 731 -1.98 -28.93 12.02
C TYR A 731 -1.84 -28.90 13.53
N ILE A 732 -2.65 -29.70 14.20
CA ILE A 732 -2.47 -30.04 15.61
C ILE A 732 -2.29 -31.55 15.78
N SER A 733 -1.37 -31.94 16.67
CA SER A 733 -1.13 -33.36 16.99
C SER A 733 -0.94 -33.57 18.50
N PRO A 734 -1.46 -34.66 19.09
CA PRO A 734 -1.19 -34.99 20.50
C PRO A 734 0.24 -35.49 20.73
N ASN A 735 1.01 -35.75 19.66
CA ASN A 735 2.38 -36.27 19.72
C ASN A 735 3.38 -35.20 19.28
N PRO A 736 4.48 -34.99 20.02
CA PRO A 736 5.53 -34.05 19.61
C PRO A 736 6.25 -34.54 18.35
N GLY A 737 6.52 -33.65 17.41
CA GLY A 737 7.26 -33.94 16.18
C GLY A 737 6.51 -34.83 15.20
N ALA A 738 5.17 -34.85 15.25
CA ALA A 738 4.37 -35.57 14.26
C ALA A 738 4.59 -34.96 12.87
N THR A 739 4.90 -35.82 11.89
CA THR A 739 5.05 -35.42 10.49
C THR A 739 3.66 -35.23 9.88
N CYS A 740 3.04 -34.08 10.13
CA CYS A 740 1.81 -33.67 9.48
C CYS A 740 2.16 -33.02 8.14
N SER A 741 1.51 -33.44 7.06
CA SER A 741 1.64 -32.77 5.77
C SER A 741 0.33 -32.81 5.00
N HIS A 742 0.11 -31.82 4.13
CA HIS A 742 -1.05 -31.80 3.25
C HIS A 742 -1.06 -33.04 2.33
N ASN A 743 -2.23 -33.68 2.17
CA ASN A 743 -2.44 -34.95 1.44
C ASN A 743 -1.83 -36.24 2.03
N ASN A 744 -1.24 -36.22 3.23
CA ASN A 744 -0.88 -37.45 3.95
C ASN A 744 -1.87 -37.74 5.08
N ASP A 745 -2.64 -38.83 4.93
CA ASP A 745 -3.58 -39.35 5.95
C ASP A 745 -2.82 -39.99 7.14
N ALA A 746 -2.08 -39.19 7.91
CA ALA A 746 -1.58 -39.64 9.20
C ALA A 746 -2.70 -39.53 10.25
N ASP A 747 -3.14 -40.67 10.82
CA ASP A 747 -4.24 -40.80 11.80
C ASP A 747 -4.09 -39.92 13.08
N THR A 748 -2.98 -39.21 13.26
CA THR A 748 -2.66 -38.43 14.47
C THR A 748 -2.63 -36.91 14.27
N CYS A 749 -2.85 -36.41 13.06
CA CYS A 749 -2.86 -34.98 12.76
C CYS A 749 -4.29 -34.52 12.47
N THR A 750 -4.68 -33.37 13.01
CA THR A 750 -5.94 -32.69 12.65
C THR A 750 -5.60 -31.37 12.00
N GLU A 751 -6.01 -31.19 10.74
CA GLU A 751 -5.88 -29.92 10.04
C GLU A 751 -6.89 -28.92 10.58
N LEU A 752 -6.42 -27.71 10.87
CA LEU A 752 -7.25 -26.58 11.28
C LEU A 752 -7.37 -25.62 10.09
N THR A 753 -8.58 -25.15 9.86
CA THR A 753 -8.90 -24.28 8.73
C THR A 753 -8.82 -22.81 9.14
N VAL A 754 -8.45 -21.94 8.22
CA VAL A 754 -8.64 -20.49 8.41
C VAL A 754 -10.13 -20.16 8.53
N PRO A 755 -10.50 -19.11 9.30
CA PRO A 755 -11.89 -18.70 9.46
C PRO A 755 -12.59 -18.36 8.12
N PRO A 756 -13.86 -18.77 7.92
CA PRO A 756 -14.62 -18.40 6.73
C PRO A 756 -15.07 -16.92 6.76
N ALA A 757 -15.62 -16.42 5.65
CA ALA A 757 -16.14 -15.06 5.53
C ALA A 757 -17.06 -14.66 6.72
N PRO A 758 -16.95 -13.42 7.25
CA PRO A 758 -16.33 -12.23 6.65
C PRO A 758 -14.82 -12.10 6.86
N CYS A 759 -14.17 -13.09 7.48
CA CYS A 759 -12.73 -13.07 7.71
C CYS A 759 -11.95 -13.13 6.38
N GLN A 760 -11.11 -12.13 6.13
CA GLN A 760 -10.23 -12.04 4.96
C GLN A 760 -8.80 -11.74 5.45
N ASN A 761 -7.79 -12.16 4.69
CA ASN A 761 -6.37 -11.94 5.01
C ASN A 761 -5.95 -12.49 6.39
N THR A 762 -6.52 -13.63 6.78
CA THR A 762 -6.20 -14.34 8.03
C THR A 762 -4.82 -15.02 7.99
N TRP A 763 -4.15 -15.03 6.83
CA TRP A 763 -2.79 -15.55 6.67
C TRP A 763 -1.87 -14.47 6.11
N THR A 764 -0.73 -14.29 6.76
CA THR A 764 0.39 -13.45 6.32
C THR A 764 1.69 -14.16 6.69
N ASP A 765 2.82 -13.68 6.16
CA ASP A 765 4.13 -14.27 6.48
C ASP A 765 4.49 -14.22 7.98
N THR A 766 3.82 -13.37 8.77
CA THR A 766 4.11 -13.15 10.20
C THR A 766 2.94 -13.46 11.15
N GLN A 767 1.76 -13.75 10.62
CA GLN A 767 0.54 -13.96 11.42
C GLN A 767 -0.44 -14.88 10.70
N ILE A 768 -0.96 -15.87 11.40
CA ILE A 768 -2.01 -16.79 10.93
C ILE A 768 -3.16 -16.79 11.92
N ILE A 769 -4.41 -16.71 11.45
CA ILE A 769 -5.61 -16.85 12.27
C ILE A 769 -6.34 -18.12 11.83
N ILE A 770 -6.57 -19.03 12.76
CA ILE A 770 -7.21 -20.33 12.54
C ILE A 770 -8.51 -20.46 13.35
N ASP A 771 -9.44 -21.26 12.84
CA ASP A 771 -10.69 -21.59 13.52
C ASP A 771 -10.61 -22.92 14.26
N ILE A 772 -11.01 -22.93 15.54
CA ILE A 772 -11.28 -24.16 16.29
C ILE A 772 -12.75 -24.52 16.04
N PRO A 773 -13.05 -25.62 15.33
CA PRO A 773 -14.42 -25.98 14.95
C PRO A 773 -15.37 -26.09 16.15
N ASP A 774 -16.66 -25.78 15.93
CA ASP A 774 -17.69 -25.89 16.97
C ASP A 774 -17.84 -27.34 17.49
N GLU A 775 -17.73 -28.33 16.60
CA GLU A 775 -17.83 -29.76 16.91
C GLU A 775 -16.46 -30.41 17.12
N PHE A 776 -15.64 -29.87 18.03
CA PHE A 776 -14.33 -30.43 18.33
C PHE A 776 -14.38 -31.49 19.45
N SER A 777 -14.09 -32.75 19.11
CA SER A 777 -14.23 -33.89 20.03
C SER A 777 -12.94 -34.30 20.78
N GLY A 778 -11.78 -33.73 20.41
CA GLY A 778 -10.48 -34.02 21.00
C GLY A 778 -10.04 -32.97 22.02
N LEU A 779 -10.63 -32.92 23.22
CA LEU A 779 -10.12 -31.98 24.23
C LEU A 779 -8.76 -32.42 24.77
N GLY A 780 -7.81 -31.49 24.92
CA GLY A 780 -6.46 -31.82 25.37
C GLY A 780 -5.41 -30.81 24.91
N THR A 781 -4.15 -31.15 25.16
CA THR A 781 -2.99 -30.36 24.75
C THR A 781 -2.41 -30.96 23.47
N TYR A 782 -2.13 -30.09 22.50
CA TYR A 782 -1.66 -30.43 21.17
C TYR A 782 -0.42 -29.62 20.82
N TYR A 783 0.46 -30.21 20.01
CA TYR A 783 1.56 -29.54 19.35
C TYR A 783 1.05 -28.94 18.04
N VAL A 784 1.42 -27.68 17.79
CA VAL A 784 1.03 -26.95 16.57
C VAL A 784 2.14 -27.08 15.53
N THR A 785 1.75 -27.39 14.30
CA THR A 785 2.64 -27.42 13.14
C THR A 785 2.09 -26.48 12.06
N VAL A 786 2.92 -25.58 11.55
CA VAL A 786 2.64 -24.76 10.37
C VAL A 786 3.45 -25.31 9.20
N GLU A 787 2.79 -25.62 8.09
CA GLU A 787 3.40 -26.03 6.82
C GLU A 787 3.13 -24.95 5.76
N ARG A 788 4.15 -24.58 4.99
CA ARG A 788 3.99 -23.63 3.90
C ARG A 788 3.47 -24.33 2.64
N ALA A 789 2.56 -23.68 1.91
CA ALA A 789 2.01 -24.24 0.68
C ALA A 789 2.99 -24.19 -0.52
N ASP A 790 3.97 -23.28 -0.49
CA ASP A 790 4.85 -23.03 -1.63
C ASP A 790 6.01 -24.05 -1.75
N ASN A 791 6.55 -24.53 -0.64
CA ASN A 791 7.66 -25.48 -0.63
C ASN A 791 7.47 -26.70 0.30
N GLY A 792 6.36 -26.78 1.03
CA GLY A 792 6.09 -27.88 1.96
C GLY A 792 6.98 -27.93 3.20
N LEU A 793 7.79 -26.89 3.46
CA LEU A 793 8.55 -26.79 4.70
C LEU A 793 7.61 -26.53 5.88
N SER A 794 7.86 -27.23 6.99
CA SER A 794 7.06 -27.11 8.20
C SER A 794 7.90 -26.86 9.45
N THR A 795 7.25 -26.27 10.46
CA THR A 795 7.80 -26.13 11.82
C THR A 795 8.04 -27.51 12.42
N GLU A 796 8.96 -27.62 13.40
CA GLU A 796 9.29 -28.90 14.04
C GLU A 796 8.12 -29.54 14.82
N GLY A 797 7.09 -28.78 15.22
CA GLY A 797 5.92 -29.31 15.94
C GLY A 797 6.25 -29.97 17.29
N THR A 798 7.27 -29.48 18.00
CA THR A 798 7.78 -30.10 19.25
C THR A 798 7.62 -29.25 20.51
N ASN A 799 7.53 -27.92 20.40
CA ASN A 799 7.51 -27.02 21.56
C ASN A 799 6.28 -26.11 21.61
N ASP A 800 5.68 -25.82 20.45
CA ASP A 800 4.55 -24.90 20.33
C ASP A 800 3.25 -25.63 20.70
N LEU A 801 2.66 -25.24 21.83
CA LEU A 801 1.55 -25.95 22.46
C LEU A 801 0.28 -25.12 22.45
N ILE A 802 -0.83 -25.80 22.16
CA ILE A 802 -2.18 -25.28 22.33
C ILE A 802 -3.02 -26.26 23.16
N SER A 803 -3.80 -25.74 24.10
CA SER A 803 -4.60 -26.55 25.01
C SER A 803 -6.09 -26.28 24.82
N ILE A 804 -6.76 -27.10 24.02
CA ILE A 804 -8.18 -26.93 23.71
C ILE A 804 -9.02 -27.42 24.90
N GLN A 805 -9.73 -26.49 25.53
CA GLN A 805 -10.53 -26.72 26.75
C GLN A 805 -12.03 -26.79 26.47
N SER A 806 -12.79 -27.44 27.36
CA SER A 806 -14.25 -27.34 27.34
C SER A 806 -14.69 -26.00 27.92
N GLY A 807 -15.62 -25.32 27.26
CA GLY A 807 -16.19 -24.06 27.74
C GLY A 807 -17.05 -23.39 26.68
N ASP A 808 -17.61 -22.24 27.03
CA ASP A 808 -18.30 -21.39 26.06
C ASP A 808 -17.30 -20.80 25.05
N PRO A 809 -17.71 -20.59 23.78
CA PRO A 809 -16.85 -19.96 22.78
C PRO A 809 -16.30 -18.60 23.25
N LYS A 810 -14.99 -18.42 23.18
CA LYS A 810 -14.29 -17.16 23.50
C LYS A 810 -14.58 -16.12 22.42
N PRO A 811 -14.57 -14.81 22.74
CA PRO A 811 -14.64 -13.76 21.73
C PRO A 811 -13.49 -13.94 20.73
N SER A 812 -13.71 -13.64 19.45
CA SER A 812 -12.70 -13.94 18.44
C SER A 812 -12.68 -12.89 17.34
N ILE A 813 -11.50 -12.32 17.08
CA ILE A 813 -11.25 -11.35 16.01
C ILE A 813 -10.54 -12.08 14.88
N CYS A 814 -10.97 -11.88 13.64
CA CYS A 814 -10.26 -12.41 12.47
C CYS A 814 -9.84 -11.33 11.47
N GLN A 815 -10.39 -10.12 11.58
CA GLN A 815 -10.08 -9.03 10.68
C GLN A 815 -10.12 -7.71 11.42
N LEU A 816 -9.22 -6.81 11.05
CA LEU A 816 -9.15 -5.42 11.51
C LEU A 816 -9.05 -4.50 10.29
N SER A 817 -9.94 -3.51 10.19
CA SER A 817 -9.96 -2.54 9.10
C SER A 817 -10.14 -1.11 9.62
N PRO A 818 -9.26 -0.16 9.27
CA PRO A 818 -7.95 -0.39 8.67
C PRO A 818 -7.04 -1.14 9.67
N ASN A 819 -6.08 -1.91 9.16
CA ASN A 819 -5.07 -2.59 9.98
C ASN A 819 -3.83 -1.72 10.28
N GLN A 820 -3.82 -0.48 9.79
CA GLN A 820 -2.75 0.49 10.03
C GLN A 820 -3.28 1.93 10.06
N GLY A 821 -2.53 2.83 10.68
CA GLY A 821 -2.88 4.24 10.79
C GLY A 821 -2.33 4.85 12.07
N PRO A 822 -2.41 6.18 12.25
CA PRO A 822 -2.01 6.81 13.50
C PRO A 822 -2.95 6.38 14.64
N ALA A 823 -2.40 6.25 15.84
CA ALA A 823 -3.14 5.93 17.06
C ALA A 823 -3.15 7.17 17.96
N ILE A 824 -4.13 8.06 17.92
CA ILE A 824 -5.49 7.91 17.38
C ILE A 824 -5.67 8.32 15.91
N LEU A 825 -6.67 7.72 15.26
CA LEU A 825 -7.05 8.03 13.88
C LEU A 825 -7.63 9.46 13.77
N PRO A 826 -7.52 10.13 12.61
CA PRO A 826 -8.05 11.47 12.41
C PRO A 826 -9.55 11.59 12.67
N GLU A 827 -10.02 12.81 13.01
CA GLU A 827 -11.43 13.07 13.35
C GLU A 827 -12.40 12.68 12.22
N GLU A 828 -11.97 12.80 10.96
CA GLU A 828 -12.75 12.48 9.76
C GLU A 828 -12.78 10.96 9.45
N HIS A 829 -11.94 10.14 10.10
CA HIS A 829 -11.86 8.70 9.83
C HIS A 829 -13.01 7.94 10.52
N PRO A 830 -13.66 6.94 9.90
CA PRO A 830 -14.78 6.20 10.50
C PRO A 830 -14.44 5.31 11.71
N GLY A 831 -13.21 5.36 12.23
CA GLY A 831 -12.69 4.44 13.25
C GLY A 831 -12.22 3.09 12.69
N LEU A 832 -12.06 2.12 13.59
CA LEU A 832 -11.71 0.73 13.35
C LEU A 832 -12.97 -0.14 13.28
N VAL A 833 -12.94 -1.13 12.39
CA VAL A 833 -13.94 -2.19 12.24
C VAL A 833 -13.23 -3.53 12.46
N PHE A 834 -13.71 -4.28 13.44
CA PHE A 834 -13.27 -5.62 13.77
C PHE A 834 -14.33 -6.62 13.28
N SER A 835 -13.92 -7.58 12.45
CA SER A 835 -14.77 -8.71 12.05
C SER A 835 -14.35 -9.95 12.84
N GLY A 836 -15.32 -10.79 13.18
CA GLY A 836 -15.08 -11.93 14.05
C GLY A 836 -16.33 -12.72 14.41
N LYS A 837 -16.29 -13.39 15.57
CA LYS A 837 -17.45 -14.07 16.16
C LYS A 837 -17.41 -13.98 17.68
N ASN A 838 -18.55 -14.31 18.30
CA ASN A 838 -18.73 -14.35 19.76
C ASN A 838 -18.58 -13.00 20.47
N PHE A 839 -18.80 -11.87 19.78
CA PHE A 839 -18.89 -10.57 20.44
C PHE A 839 -20.17 -10.47 21.27
N VAL A 840 -20.10 -9.81 22.42
CA VAL A 840 -21.22 -9.68 23.35
C VAL A 840 -21.45 -8.22 23.70
N ARG A 841 -22.59 -7.69 23.24
CA ARG A 841 -23.03 -6.33 23.57
C ARG A 841 -23.19 -6.17 25.08
N GLY A 842 -22.62 -5.12 25.67
CA GLY A 842 -22.67 -4.86 27.11
C GLY A 842 -21.51 -5.44 27.91
N SER A 843 -20.65 -6.28 27.31
CA SER A 843 -19.53 -6.91 28.02
C SER A 843 -18.25 -7.07 27.21
N THR A 844 -18.24 -6.71 25.93
CA THR A 844 -17.03 -6.74 25.09
C THR A 844 -16.16 -5.53 25.39
N ASN A 845 -14.86 -5.75 25.58
CA ASN A 845 -13.84 -4.71 25.67
C ASN A 845 -12.69 -5.05 24.71
N LEU A 846 -12.10 -4.02 24.11
CA LEU A 846 -10.82 -4.08 23.40
C LEU A 846 -9.71 -3.59 24.33
N TYR A 847 -8.52 -4.16 24.16
CA TYR A 847 -7.32 -3.79 24.89
C TYR A 847 -6.25 -3.43 23.89
N PHE A 848 -5.81 -2.18 23.89
CA PHE A 848 -4.78 -1.66 22.98
C PHE A 848 -3.45 -1.54 23.73
N TRP A 849 -2.38 -2.12 23.19
CA TRP A 849 -1.08 -2.06 23.82
C TRP A 849 -0.54 -0.62 23.89
N ASN A 850 -0.06 -0.18 25.06
CA ASN A 850 0.44 1.19 25.24
C ASN A 850 1.96 1.31 25.26
N GLY A 851 2.71 0.20 25.18
CA GLY A 851 4.18 0.24 25.17
C GLY A 851 4.86 0.40 26.52
N ALA A 852 4.13 0.34 27.64
CA ALA A 852 4.71 0.44 28.99
C ALA A 852 5.30 -0.89 29.51
N GLY A 853 4.86 -2.04 28.98
CA GLY A 853 5.30 -3.38 29.37
C GLY A 853 6.34 -4.01 28.44
N ASP A 854 6.86 -5.17 28.84
CA ASP A 854 7.67 -6.02 27.95
C ASP A 854 6.76 -6.95 27.16
N ILE A 855 6.63 -6.72 25.86
CA ILE A 855 5.76 -7.52 24.99
C ILE A 855 6.21 -8.98 24.85
N THR A 856 7.47 -9.29 25.20
CA THR A 856 7.97 -10.67 25.22
C THR A 856 7.65 -11.40 26.53
N SER A 857 7.09 -10.69 27.50
CA SER A 857 6.67 -11.24 28.79
C SER A 857 5.19 -11.65 28.74
N SER A 858 4.93 -12.96 28.77
CA SER A 858 3.55 -13.47 28.81
C SER A 858 2.74 -12.91 29.99
N THR A 859 3.39 -12.56 31.12
CA THR A 859 2.67 -11.95 32.25
C THR A 859 2.15 -10.55 31.96
N ASP A 860 2.84 -9.79 31.10
CA ASP A 860 2.44 -8.43 30.75
C ASP A 860 1.38 -8.44 29.64
N VAL A 861 1.45 -9.43 28.74
CA VAL A 861 0.51 -9.62 27.64
C VAL A 861 -0.80 -10.26 28.10
N ASP A 862 -0.74 -11.31 28.92
CA ASP A 862 -1.92 -12.05 29.40
C ASP A 862 -2.74 -11.26 30.44
N ASN A 863 -2.10 -10.36 31.19
CA ASN A 863 -2.75 -9.54 32.20
C ASN A 863 -3.34 -8.26 31.58
N LEU A 864 -4.48 -8.41 30.93
CA LEU A 864 -5.23 -7.32 30.29
C LEU A 864 -5.71 -6.23 31.28
N ASP A 865 -5.71 -6.52 32.59
CA ASP A 865 -6.05 -5.57 33.66
C ASP A 865 -4.85 -4.72 34.12
N SER A 866 -3.66 -4.91 33.53
CA SER A 866 -2.46 -4.14 33.86
C SER A 866 -2.45 -2.74 33.24
N ASP A 867 -1.62 -1.85 33.78
CA ASP A 867 -1.39 -0.50 33.24
C ASP A 867 -0.69 -0.51 31.86
N ASN A 868 -0.38 -1.68 31.28
CA ASN A 868 0.24 -1.84 29.96
C ASN A 868 -0.78 -1.82 28.80
N TRP A 869 -2.07 -1.89 29.13
CA TRP A 869 -3.15 -1.92 28.16
C TRP A 869 -4.09 -0.73 28.32
N ILE A 870 -4.57 -0.19 27.21
CA ILE A 870 -5.65 0.79 27.18
C ILE A 870 -6.94 0.03 26.93
N THR A 871 -7.79 -0.06 27.95
CA THR A 871 -9.12 -0.69 27.82
C THR A 871 -10.10 0.26 27.13
N TRP A 872 -10.84 -0.26 26.17
CA TRP A 872 -11.84 0.48 25.41
C TRP A 872 -13.11 -0.35 25.26
N GLY A 873 -14.27 0.23 25.57
CA GLY A 873 -15.52 -0.52 25.68
C GLY A 873 -16.74 0.37 25.79
N ASP A 874 -17.89 -0.20 26.18
CA ASP A 874 -19.17 0.53 26.30
C ASP A 874 -19.11 1.77 27.24
N ASN A 875 -18.12 1.84 28.14
CA ASN A 875 -17.92 2.94 29.08
C ASN A 875 -16.88 3.99 28.62
N SER A 876 -16.28 3.85 27.43
CA SER A 876 -15.23 4.76 26.96
C SER A 876 -15.75 6.15 26.58
N GLY A 877 -17.05 6.29 26.32
CA GLY A 877 -17.64 7.51 25.79
C GLY A 877 -17.34 7.75 24.30
N ASP A 878 -16.91 6.70 23.59
CA ASP A 878 -16.64 6.72 22.15
C ASP A 878 -17.93 6.58 21.33
N ASP A 879 -18.27 7.62 20.58
CA ASP A 879 -19.47 7.66 19.73
C ASP A 879 -19.42 6.63 18.57
N ARG A 880 -18.24 6.07 18.26
CA ARG A 880 -18.05 5.04 17.23
C ARG A 880 -18.12 3.62 17.79
N TRP A 881 -18.18 3.46 19.11
CA TRP A 881 -18.23 2.15 19.74
C TRP A 881 -19.55 1.44 19.48
N GLY A 882 -19.49 0.20 18.97
CA GLY A 882 -20.69 -0.58 18.72
C GLY A 882 -20.44 -2.04 18.39
N VAL A 883 -21.16 -2.95 19.08
CA VAL A 883 -21.21 -4.38 18.73
C VAL A 883 -22.46 -4.65 17.89
N SER A 884 -22.29 -5.31 16.74
CA SER A 884 -23.37 -5.67 15.82
C SER A 884 -24.34 -6.68 16.43
N THR A 885 -25.59 -6.69 15.94
CA THR A 885 -26.64 -7.59 16.44
C THR A 885 -26.38 -9.06 16.14
N ASP A 886 -25.64 -9.36 15.07
CA ASP A 886 -25.23 -10.72 14.69
C ASP A 886 -23.97 -11.19 15.42
N LYS A 887 -23.38 -10.35 16.29
CA LYS A 887 -22.19 -10.65 17.10
C LYS A 887 -20.91 -10.90 16.28
N LYS A 888 -20.89 -10.46 15.02
CA LYS A 888 -19.79 -10.68 14.07
C LYS A 888 -18.94 -9.44 13.78
N THR A 889 -19.43 -8.25 14.15
CA THR A 889 -18.73 -7.00 13.87
C THR A 889 -18.70 -6.13 15.12
N LEU A 890 -17.58 -5.48 15.34
CA LEU A 890 -17.36 -4.51 16.40
C LEU A 890 -16.72 -3.25 15.78
N THR A 891 -17.28 -2.07 16.04
CA THR A 891 -16.69 -0.79 15.65
C THR A 891 -16.14 -0.08 16.86
N SER A 892 -15.02 0.63 16.70
CA SER A 892 -14.32 1.32 17.79
C SER A 892 -13.40 2.40 17.25
N SER A 893 -13.16 3.47 18.00
CA SER A 893 -11.95 4.30 17.83
C SER A 893 -10.71 3.55 18.35
N VAL A 894 -9.51 4.05 18.02
CA VAL A 894 -8.29 3.59 18.70
C VAL A 894 -8.32 4.13 20.14
N GLY A 895 -8.15 3.26 21.13
CA GLY A 895 -8.21 3.67 22.53
C GLY A 895 -7.08 4.63 22.93
N PHE A 896 -7.38 5.58 23.82
CA PHE A 896 -6.40 6.51 24.38
C PHE A 896 -6.64 6.84 25.86
N ALA A 897 -5.61 7.27 26.58
CA ALA A 897 -5.66 7.58 28.00
C ALA A 897 -5.00 8.94 28.32
N ASN A 898 -5.81 9.97 28.58
CA ASN A 898 -5.36 11.37 28.75
C ASN A 898 -4.35 11.60 29.90
N ALA A 899 -4.29 10.71 30.89
CA ALA A 899 -3.42 10.83 32.06
C ALA A 899 -2.21 9.86 32.05
N SER A 900 -2.03 9.09 30.98
CA SER A 900 -0.96 8.10 30.87
C SER A 900 0.35 8.72 30.35
N LEU A 901 1.48 8.17 30.80
CA LEU A 901 2.81 8.39 30.21
C LEU A 901 2.84 7.97 28.73
N HIS A 902 2.05 6.95 28.40
CA HIS A 902 1.83 6.44 27.07
C HIS A 902 0.32 6.58 26.74
N PRO A 903 -0.11 7.77 26.29
CA PRO A 903 -1.53 8.07 26.12
C PRO A 903 -2.16 7.33 24.94
N THR A 904 -1.37 6.76 24.05
CA THR A 904 -1.80 6.03 22.85
C THR A 904 -0.87 4.86 22.59
N MET A 905 -1.20 4.02 21.59
CA MET A 905 -0.28 3.00 21.10
C MET A 905 0.99 3.66 20.52
N PRO A 906 2.19 3.11 20.77
CA PRO A 906 3.44 3.62 20.21
C PRO A 906 3.55 3.32 18.70
N LEU A 907 4.47 4.00 18.00
CA LEU A 907 4.76 3.69 16.59
C LEU A 907 5.22 2.23 16.43
N GLY A 908 4.83 1.58 15.33
CA GLY A 908 5.16 0.18 15.05
C GLY A 908 3.96 -0.77 15.11
N ARG A 909 4.23 -2.08 15.09
CA ARG A 909 3.18 -3.12 15.10
C ARG A 909 2.89 -3.55 16.52
N TRP A 910 1.64 -3.47 16.94
CA TRP A 910 1.23 -3.76 18.31
C TRP A 910 -0.10 -4.51 18.37
N PRO A 911 -0.27 -5.41 19.34
CA PRO A 911 -1.48 -6.23 19.44
C PRO A 911 -2.68 -5.43 19.98
N ILE A 912 -3.87 -5.86 19.54
CA ILE A 912 -5.16 -5.48 20.09
C ILE A 912 -5.88 -6.76 20.48
N ALA A 913 -6.11 -6.95 21.78
CA ALA A 913 -6.82 -8.10 22.32
C ALA A 913 -8.30 -7.80 22.54
N VAL A 914 -9.15 -8.85 22.55
CA VAL A 914 -10.58 -8.74 22.89
C VAL A 914 -10.90 -9.58 24.13
N ALA A 915 -11.77 -9.08 25.00
CA ALA A 915 -12.38 -9.88 26.04
C ALA A 915 -13.89 -9.64 26.12
N ALA A 916 -14.65 -10.68 26.48
CA ALA A 916 -16.10 -10.62 26.65
C ALA A 916 -16.55 -11.62 27.72
N ASN A 917 -17.47 -11.20 28.59
CA ASN A 917 -17.98 -12.02 29.71
C ASN A 917 -16.89 -12.61 30.63
N GLY A 918 -15.74 -11.93 30.77
CA GLY A 918 -14.61 -12.43 31.56
C GLY A 918 -13.75 -13.49 30.87
N ASN A 919 -14.01 -13.79 29.59
CA ASN A 919 -13.17 -14.63 28.74
C ASN A 919 -12.34 -13.76 27.79
N THR A 920 -11.03 -14.01 27.75
CA THR A 920 -10.10 -13.41 26.79
C THR A 920 -10.10 -14.20 25.48
N GLY A 921 -10.18 -13.48 24.37
CA GLY A 921 -10.10 -14.00 23.01
C GLY A 921 -8.70 -13.84 22.42
N ASN A 922 -8.57 -14.11 21.12
CA ASN A 922 -7.31 -13.85 20.41
C ASN A 922 -7.08 -12.35 20.18
N SER A 923 -5.81 -11.99 19.95
CA SER A 923 -5.40 -10.66 19.52
C SER A 923 -5.10 -10.58 18.02
N VAL A 924 -5.06 -9.35 17.50
CA VAL A 924 -4.63 -9.04 16.12
C VAL A 924 -3.70 -7.82 16.13
N ASN A 925 -2.78 -7.74 15.17
CA ASN A 925 -1.84 -6.63 15.10
C ASN A 925 -2.42 -5.40 14.39
N TYR A 926 -2.12 -4.22 14.93
CA TYR A 926 -2.35 -2.92 14.31
C TYR A 926 -1.02 -2.20 14.11
N PHE A 927 -0.79 -1.67 12.91
CA PHE A 927 0.44 -0.93 12.58
C PHE A 927 0.25 0.58 12.75
N VAL A 928 0.81 1.12 13.82
CA VAL A 928 0.73 2.53 14.16
C VAL A 928 1.70 3.33 13.30
N THR A 929 1.17 4.22 12.48
CA THR A 929 1.93 5.06 11.54
C THR A 929 2.11 6.49 12.04
N ASP A 930 3.04 7.20 11.42
CA ASP A 930 3.42 8.57 11.75
C ASP A 930 2.24 9.55 11.59
N CYS A 931 1.83 10.19 12.70
CA CYS A 931 0.73 11.14 12.71
C CYS A 931 0.92 12.40 11.85
N ARG A 932 2.16 12.70 11.41
CA ARG A 932 2.44 13.88 10.55
C ARG A 932 1.94 13.68 9.13
N VAL A 933 1.79 12.42 8.70
CA VAL A 933 1.40 12.07 7.33
C VAL A 933 -0.13 12.16 7.15
N GLN A 934 -0.90 12.12 8.25
CA GLN A 934 -2.36 12.04 8.20
C GLN A 934 -3.06 12.95 9.22
N GLY A 935 -3.27 14.22 8.83
CA GLY A 935 -4.39 15.05 9.29
C GLY A 935 -4.36 15.58 10.74
N SER A 936 -5.43 16.30 11.10
CA SER A 936 -5.59 17.05 12.36
C SER A 936 -6.07 16.19 13.54
N VAL A 937 -5.56 16.52 14.74
CA VAL A 937 -5.92 15.91 16.04
C VAL A 937 -7.44 15.92 16.24
N PRO A 938 -8.06 14.79 16.65
CA PRO A 938 -9.43 14.76 17.14
C PRO A 938 -9.69 15.77 18.27
N SER A 939 -10.66 16.65 18.04
CA SER A 939 -11.00 17.73 18.98
C SER A 939 -11.36 17.20 20.38
N GLY A 940 -10.82 17.85 21.44
CA GLY A 940 -11.11 17.50 22.84
C GLY A 940 -10.16 16.52 23.54
N THR A 941 -9.13 15.99 22.84
CA THR A 941 -8.15 15.05 23.43
C THR A 941 -6.96 15.72 24.12
N GLY A 942 -6.60 16.95 23.71
CA GLY A 942 -5.41 17.64 24.23
C GLY A 942 -4.07 17.04 23.77
N LEU A 943 -4.10 16.13 22.79
CA LEU A 943 -2.91 15.54 22.17
C LEU A 943 -2.38 16.44 21.04
N GLN A 944 -1.09 16.33 20.76
CA GLN A 944 -0.39 16.94 19.64
C GLN A 944 0.55 15.91 19.01
N CYS A 945 0.78 16.05 17.70
CA CYS A 945 1.68 15.17 16.97
C CYS A 945 3.11 15.67 17.14
N CYS A 946 4.01 14.82 17.63
CA CYS A 946 5.39 15.21 17.85
C CYS A 946 6.15 15.39 16.54
N THR A 947 6.73 16.57 16.33
CA THR A 947 7.37 16.94 15.06
C THR A 947 8.88 16.73 15.04
N GLU A 948 9.52 16.68 16.20
CA GLU A 948 10.97 16.55 16.38
C GLU A 948 11.29 15.63 17.57
N GLY A 949 12.54 15.15 17.65
CA GLY A 949 13.01 14.25 18.71
C GLY A 949 12.70 12.76 18.45
N PRO A 950 13.08 11.85 19.37
CA PRO A 950 12.84 10.41 19.22
C PRO A 950 11.35 10.04 19.26
N ASP A 951 10.50 10.94 19.76
CA ASP A 951 9.04 10.79 19.78
C ASP A 951 8.35 11.21 18.46
N THR A 952 9.12 11.63 17.46
CA THR A 952 8.61 12.13 16.18
C THR A 952 7.59 11.18 15.56
N GLY A 953 6.42 11.71 15.20
CA GLY A 953 5.33 10.95 14.59
C GLY A 953 4.39 10.24 15.57
N SER A 954 4.60 10.39 16.88
CA SER A 954 3.69 9.88 17.92
C SER A 954 2.74 10.95 18.45
N TRP A 955 1.54 10.55 18.88
CA TRP A 955 0.61 11.44 19.59
C TRP A 955 0.96 11.53 21.07
N LYS A 956 1.24 12.74 21.58
CA LYS A 956 1.48 12.99 23.01
C LYS A 956 0.83 14.29 23.46
N THR A 957 0.57 14.43 24.76
CA THR A 957 0.18 15.73 25.34
C THR A 957 1.35 16.72 25.35
N ILE A 958 2.57 16.21 25.51
CA ILE A 958 3.82 16.98 25.50
C ILE A 958 4.86 16.18 24.69
N CYS A 959 5.45 16.82 23.69
CA CYS A 959 6.48 16.23 22.85
C CYS A 959 7.87 16.52 23.39
N GLU A 960 8.82 15.62 23.15
CA GLU A 960 10.21 15.85 23.50
C GLU A 960 10.77 17.01 22.65
N GLY A 961 11.21 18.09 23.32
CA GLY A 961 11.60 19.33 22.67
C GLY A 961 10.58 20.46 22.79
N ASP A 962 9.35 20.18 23.22
CA ASP A 962 8.38 21.24 23.54
C ASP A 962 8.95 22.18 24.59
N VAL A 963 8.98 23.47 24.24
CA VAL A 963 9.50 24.53 25.10
C VAL A 963 8.53 24.67 26.27
N ARG A 964 8.85 24.01 27.38
CA ARG A 964 8.26 24.36 28.67
C ARG A 964 8.62 25.81 28.93
N SER A 965 7.65 26.63 29.32
CA SER A 965 7.93 27.89 30.00
C SER A 965 8.41 27.60 31.43
N SER A 966 9.55 26.92 31.54
CA SER A 966 10.40 26.95 32.71
C SER A 966 11.59 27.86 32.39
N GLY A 967 11.71 28.96 33.13
CA GLY A 967 12.89 29.82 33.04
C GLY A 967 14.08 29.09 33.67
N TYR A 968 15.13 28.84 32.89
CA TYR A 968 16.42 28.43 33.43
C TYR A 968 17.33 29.65 33.55
N VAL A 969 17.80 29.93 34.76
CA VAL A 969 18.93 30.84 35.00
C VAL A 969 20.19 30.00 35.12
N TRP A 970 21.08 30.10 34.13
CA TRP A 970 22.42 29.55 34.26
C TRP A 970 23.28 30.50 35.09
N ARG A 971 23.78 30.01 36.23
CA ARG A 971 24.78 30.70 37.04
C ARG A 971 26.05 29.86 37.08
N PHE A 972 27.07 30.31 36.38
CA PHE A 972 28.40 29.72 36.43
C PHE A 972 29.15 30.25 37.66
N THR A 973 29.66 29.35 38.51
CA THR A 973 30.47 29.68 39.68
C THR A 973 31.70 28.78 39.73
N THR A 974 32.84 29.31 40.17
CA THR A 974 34.10 28.57 40.33
C THR A 974 34.29 28.01 41.74
N GLY A 975 33.36 28.28 42.66
CA GLY A 975 33.33 27.73 44.02
C GLY A 975 32.27 26.64 44.17
N ILE A 976 32.44 25.78 45.18
CA ILE A 976 31.45 24.75 45.51
C ILE A 976 30.12 25.47 45.84
N PRO A 977 29.02 25.20 45.12
CA PRO A 977 27.73 25.81 45.41
C PRO A 977 27.28 25.48 46.85
N PRO A 978 26.80 26.46 47.64
CA PRO A 978 26.30 26.19 48.98
C PRO A 978 25.01 25.37 48.89
N GLU A 979 24.89 24.35 49.73
CA GLU A 979 23.71 23.49 49.77
C GLU A 979 22.60 24.17 50.57
N VAL A 980 21.38 24.20 50.02
CA VAL A 980 20.23 24.89 50.62
C VAL A 980 19.39 23.86 51.40
N PRO A 981 19.08 24.10 52.70
CA PRO A 981 18.27 23.19 53.49
C PRO A 981 16.81 23.25 53.06
N TYR A 982 16.08 22.15 53.17
CA TYR A 982 14.64 22.03 52.89
C TYR A 982 14.00 21.05 53.88
N VAL A 983 12.68 21.16 54.08
CA VAL A 983 11.93 20.21 54.93
C VAL A 983 11.89 18.85 54.25
N LEU A 984 12.28 17.80 54.98
CA LEU A 984 12.12 16.43 54.52
C LEU A 984 10.66 16.01 54.71
N VAL A 985 10.02 15.62 53.61
CA VAL A 985 8.70 14.98 53.60
C VAL A 985 8.93 13.52 53.25
N GLN A 986 8.79 12.60 54.22
CA GLN A 986 9.10 11.18 54.00
C GLN A 986 8.07 10.25 54.66
N CYS A 987 7.58 9.30 53.88
CA CYS A 987 6.94 8.05 54.31
C CYS A 987 8.00 6.94 54.19
N GLY A 988 7.97 5.91 55.04
CA GLY A 988 8.95 4.82 55.00
C GLY A 988 9.16 4.14 53.62
N ASP A 989 10.34 3.51 53.52
CA ASP A 989 10.82 2.51 52.54
C ASP A 989 10.92 2.91 51.04
N ASP A 990 11.45 4.10 50.76
CA ASP A 990 12.21 4.33 49.52
C ASP A 990 13.61 3.71 49.67
N GLY A 991 14.02 2.86 48.71
CA GLY A 991 15.14 1.90 48.83
C GLY A 991 16.53 2.44 49.22
N VAL A 992 16.70 3.74 49.42
CA VAL A 992 17.92 4.39 49.92
C VAL A 992 18.06 4.29 51.45
N TYR A 993 16.96 4.15 52.21
CA TYR A 993 16.96 4.18 53.70
C TYR A 993 16.41 2.92 54.37
N LYS A 994 16.28 1.83 53.62
CA LYS A 994 15.78 0.52 54.09
C LYS A 994 16.46 0.07 55.38
N GLY A 995 15.68 -0.08 56.46
CA GLY A 995 16.15 -0.59 57.77
C GLY A 995 16.49 0.46 58.84
N ARG A 996 16.13 1.73 58.66
CA ARG A 996 16.25 2.77 59.70
C ARG A 996 14.87 3.22 60.22
N ASN A 997 14.74 3.36 61.54
CA ASN A 997 13.53 3.88 62.20
C ASN A 997 13.56 5.42 62.15
N VAL A 998 13.06 6.02 61.07
CA VAL A 998 12.89 7.48 60.97
C VAL A 998 11.41 7.81 61.11
N GLU A 999 11.05 8.68 62.05
CA GLU A 999 9.67 9.18 62.21
C GLU A 999 9.27 9.99 60.95
N PRO A 1000 8.00 9.90 60.48
CA PRO A 1000 7.53 10.72 59.37
C PRO A 1000 7.78 12.20 59.67
N SER A 1001 8.19 12.97 58.68
CA SER A 1001 8.36 14.41 58.83
C SER A 1001 7.55 15.12 57.75
N PRO A 1002 6.90 16.25 58.06
CA PRO A 1002 6.67 16.78 59.40
C PRO A 1002 5.62 15.97 60.16
N ILE A 1003 5.77 15.78 61.48
CA ILE A 1003 4.80 15.05 62.31
C ILE A 1003 4.43 15.88 63.54
N PRO A 1004 3.16 15.97 63.93
CA PRO A 1004 1.99 15.49 63.20
C PRO A 1004 1.69 16.37 61.98
N SER A 1005 1.02 15.79 60.98
CA SER A 1005 0.58 16.47 59.77
C SER A 1005 -0.70 15.80 59.28
N SER A 1006 -1.66 16.59 58.78
CA SER A 1006 -2.91 16.09 58.18
C SER A 1006 -2.68 15.14 56.99
N GLU A 1007 -1.47 15.09 56.46
CA GLU A 1007 -1.07 14.18 55.40
C GLU A 1007 -0.85 12.73 55.90
N TRP A 1008 -0.81 12.51 57.22
CA TRP A 1008 -0.62 11.19 57.83
C TRP A 1008 -1.92 10.58 58.35
N VAL A 1009 -2.07 9.27 58.15
CA VAL A 1009 -3.19 8.47 58.68
C VAL A 1009 -3.16 8.53 60.22
N GLU A 1010 -4.32 8.72 60.86
CA GLU A 1010 -4.49 8.90 62.32
C GLU A 1010 -3.91 10.21 62.92
N SER A 1011 -3.49 11.18 62.09
CA SER A 1011 -2.99 12.49 62.58
C SER A 1011 -4.03 13.38 63.26
N GLU A 1012 -5.31 13.05 63.14
CA GLU A 1012 -6.44 13.73 63.80
C GLU A 1012 -6.66 13.25 65.27
N GLU A 1013 -5.92 12.23 65.73
CA GLU A 1013 -6.03 11.66 67.08
C GLU A 1013 -4.73 11.78 67.90
N MET A 1014 -4.16 12.99 67.97
CA MET A 1014 -2.91 13.22 68.70
C MET A 1014 -3.11 13.29 70.22
N CYS A 1015 -2.16 12.74 70.98
CA CYS A 1015 -2.10 12.97 72.42
C CYS A 1015 -1.78 14.46 72.71
N ILE A 1016 -2.54 15.10 73.59
CA ILE A 1016 -2.37 16.52 73.96
C ILE A 1016 -0.98 16.87 74.55
N ASN A 1017 -0.17 15.88 74.93
CA ASN A 1017 1.21 16.02 75.40
C ASN A 1017 2.28 15.68 74.34
N ALA A 1018 1.88 15.36 73.11
CA ALA A 1018 2.81 15.11 72.02
C ALA A 1018 3.47 16.41 71.54
N THR A 1019 4.58 16.28 70.81
CA THR A 1019 5.37 17.40 70.30
C THR A 1019 5.30 17.42 68.78
N ALA A 1020 5.29 18.62 68.18
CA ALA A 1020 5.42 18.74 66.74
C ALA A 1020 6.90 18.74 66.34
N GLN A 1021 7.25 18.04 65.27
CA GLN A 1021 8.60 17.80 64.81
C GLN A 1021 8.70 18.00 63.31
N VAL A 1022 9.78 18.65 62.86
CA VAL A 1022 10.08 18.83 61.44
C VAL A 1022 11.54 18.48 61.16
N ALA A 1023 11.77 17.47 60.33
CA ALA A 1023 13.10 17.09 59.89
C ALA A 1023 13.56 17.97 58.71
N ILE A 1024 14.81 18.41 58.76
CA ILE A 1024 15.45 19.25 57.76
C ILE A 1024 16.60 18.48 57.12
N SER A 1025 16.74 18.62 55.80
CA SER A 1025 17.71 17.89 54.99
C SER A 1025 19.18 18.17 55.30
N ARG A 1026 19.50 19.20 56.11
CA ARG A 1026 20.87 19.65 56.43
C ARG A 1026 20.98 20.22 57.82
N GLU A 1027 22.22 20.37 58.28
CA GLU A 1027 22.56 21.02 59.56
C GLU A 1027 22.10 22.47 59.60
N ILE A 1028 21.20 22.76 60.55
CA ILE A 1028 20.70 24.10 60.83
C ILE A 1028 21.43 24.72 62.03
N ASP A 1029 21.73 26.02 61.93
CA ASP A 1029 22.26 26.77 63.06
C ASP A 1029 21.12 26.99 64.06
N ALA A 1030 21.17 26.29 65.19
CA ALA A 1030 20.14 26.34 66.23
C ALA A 1030 19.86 27.78 66.72
N ARG A 1031 20.79 28.72 66.58
CA ARG A 1031 20.59 30.14 66.93
C ARG A 1031 19.60 30.86 66.01
N THR A 1032 19.33 30.31 64.83
CA THR A 1032 18.38 30.85 63.85
C THR A 1032 16.96 30.29 64.01
N VAL A 1033 16.80 29.26 64.84
CA VAL A 1033 15.50 28.69 65.21
C VAL A 1033 14.98 29.42 66.43
N THR A 1034 14.01 30.31 66.22
CA THR A 1034 13.48 31.22 67.24
C THR A 1034 11.97 31.33 67.09
N THR A 1035 11.30 31.88 68.09
CA THR A 1035 9.86 32.15 68.04
C THR A 1035 9.46 33.21 66.99
N SER A 1036 10.43 33.78 66.27
CA SER A 1036 10.21 34.66 65.12
C SER A 1036 10.36 33.95 63.78
N THR A 1037 11.04 32.79 63.77
CA THR A 1037 11.35 32.03 62.55
C THR A 1037 10.60 30.71 62.46
N VAL A 1038 10.13 30.18 63.59
CA VAL A 1038 9.14 29.11 63.74
C VAL A 1038 7.92 29.70 64.42
N LEU A 1039 6.80 29.73 63.70
CA LEU A 1039 5.53 30.29 64.18
C LEU A 1039 4.50 29.18 64.27
N LEU A 1040 3.64 29.23 65.29
CA LEU A 1040 2.53 28.29 65.47
C LEU A 1040 1.24 29.08 65.60
N TYR A 1041 0.20 28.68 64.88
CA TYR A 1041 -1.12 29.31 64.87
C TYR A 1041 -2.20 28.29 65.23
N THR A 1042 -3.25 28.73 65.94
CA THR A 1042 -4.47 27.93 66.13
C THR A 1042 -5.43 28.15 64.96
N CYS A 1043 -5.99 27.07 64.42
CA CYS A 1043 -6.83 27.05 63.22
C CYS A 1043 -8.33 26.78 63.47
N GLY A 1044 -8.76 26.76 64.73
CA GLY A 1044 -10.15 26.50 65.15
C GLY A 1044 -10.34 25.13 65.80
N SER A 1045 -11.59 24.75 66.08
CA SER A 1045 -11.92 23.49 66.79
C SER A 1045 -12.52 22.40 65.89
N THR A 1046 -12.40 21.14 66.29
CA THR A 1046 -12.88 19.93 65.57
C THR A 1046 -14.36 19.90 65.14
N THR A 1047 -15.21 20.82 65.64
CA THR A 1047 -16.65 20.89 65.31
C THR A 1047 -17.05 21.99 64.32
N GLY A 1048 -16.09 22.75 63.76
CA GLY A 1048 -16.33 23.80 62.75
C GLY A 1048 -15.36 23.69 61.56
N ASN A 1049 -15.67 24.40 60.47
CA ASN A 1049 -14.76 24.47 59.31
C ASN A 1049 -13.39 25.00 59.76
N ILE A 1050 -12.32 24.22 59.52
CA ILE A 1050 -10.94 24.60 59.80
C ILE A 1050 -10.63 25.86 59.01
N ASN A 1051 -10.32 26.96 59.70
CA ASN A 1051 -10.00 28.24 59.08
C ASN A 1051 -8.68 28.77 59.66
N CYS A 1052 -7.59 28.31 59.08
CA CYS A 1052 -6.24 28.76 59.44
C CYS A 1052 -6.00 30.18 58.92
N THR A 1053 -6.18 31.21 59.77
CA THR A 1053 -5.76 32.58 59.43
C THR A 1053 -4.39 32.90 60.04
N TYR A 1054 -3.63 33.76 59.38
CA TYR A 1054 -2.35 34.27 59.89
C TYR A 1054 -2.53 35.48 60.81
N ALA A 1055 -3.70 35.64 61.43
CA ALA A 1055 -3.95 36.75 62.33
C ALA A 1055 -3.02 36.66 63.55
N ASP A 1056 -2.43 37.79 63.95
CA ASP A 1056 -1.59 37.85 65.14
C ASP A 1056 -2.31 37.39 66.43
N ALA A 1057 -3.66 37.46 66.43
CA ALA A 1057 -4.49 36.97 67.53
C ALA A 1057 -4.49 35.44 67.69
N ASP A 1058 -4.27 34.70 66.59
CA ASP A 1058 -4.28 33.23 66.56
C ASP A 1058 -2.88 32.65 66.78
N LYS A 1059 -1.86 33.51 66.89
CA LYS A 1059 -0.46 33.13 67.06
C LYS A 1059 -0.18 32.65 68.48
N VAL A 1060 0.31 31.42 68.60
CA VAL A 1060 0.75 30.84 69.87
C VAL A 1060 2.06 31.51 70.30
N SER A 1061 2.06 32.05 71.52
CA SER A 1061 3.24 32.68 72.13
C SER A 1061 3.90 31.74 73.15
N GLY A 1062 5.19 31.98 73.42
CA GLY A 1062 5.93 31.21 74.42
C GLY A 1062 6.39 29.81 73.96
N LEU A 1063 6.58 29.61 72.66
CA LEU A 1063 7.09 28.34 72.13
C LEU A 1063 8.48 28.04 72.70
N ASP A 1064 8.66 26.81 73.16
CA ASP A 1064 9.95 26.20 73.46
C ASP A 1064 10.39 25.41 72.22
N LEU A 1065 11.50 25.86 71.63
CA LEU A 1065 12.02 25.35 70.36
C LEU A 1065 13.37 24.70 70.63
N ASP A 1066 13.49 23.44 70.23
CA ASP A 1066 14.70 22.66 70.37
C ASP A 1066 15.14 22.13 69.00
N VAL A 1067 16.45 22.05 68.78
CA VAL A 1067 17.03 21.47 67.56
C VAL A 1067 17.84 20.25 67.98
N GLN A 1068 17.37 19.07 67.57
CA GLN A 1068 18.01 17.80 67.89
C GLN A 1068 18.81 17.31 66.68
N SER A 1069 20.07 16.93 66.93
CA SER A 1069 20.93 16.28 65.94
C SER A 1069 20.85 14.76 66.11
N GLY A 1070 20.43 14.05 65.07
CA GLY A 1070 20.46 12.58 64.99
C GLY A 1070 21.31 12.09 63.82
N ASP A 1071 21.57 10.78 63.76
CA ASP A 1071 22.34 10.14 62.67
C ASP A 1071 21.68 10.29 61.29
N ASP A 1072 20.38 10.62 61.25
CA ASP A 1072 19.55 10.67 60.04
C ASP A 1072 19.04 12.08 59.69
N GLY A 1073 19.49 13.14 60.39
CA GLY A 1073 19.14 14.52 60.07
C GLY A 1073 19.01 15.45 61.26
N TYR A 1074 18.53 16.67 60.99
CA TYR A 1074 18.32 17.71 62.00
C TYR A 1074 16.82 17.95 62.18
N VAL A 1075 16.33 17.80 63.41
CA VAL A 1075 14.89 17.88 63.70
C VAL A 1075 14.62 19.10 64.57
N ILE A 1076 13.69 19.94 64.12
CA ILE A 1076 13.15 21.05 64.92
C ILE A 1076 11.97 20.50 65.72
N VAL A 1077 12.08 20.52 67.04
CA VAL A 1077 11.02 20.12 67.96
C VAL A 1077 10.33 21.36 68.50
N ILE A 1078 9.01 21.41 68.37
CA ILE A 1078 8.15 22.55 68.68
C ILE A 1078 7.25 22.18 69.86
N LYS A 1079 7.37 22.92 70.96
CA LYS A 1079 6.60 22.74 72.19
C LYS A 1079 6.01 24.07 72.65
N LYS A 1080 4.88 24.03 73.34
CA LYS A 1080 4.29 25.20 74.01
C LYS A 1080 4.81 25.36 75.45
N ALA A 1081 5.28 24.28 76.06
CA ALA A 1081 5.82 24.28 77.42
C ALA A 1081 7.15 23.51 77.50
N SER A 1082 8.09 24.04 78.28
CA SER A 1082 9.42 23.45 78.49
C SER A 1082 9.40 22.15 79.33
N ASP A 1083 8.35 21.94 80.13
CA ASP A 1083 8.09 20.72 80.88
C ASP A 1083 6.74 20.10 80.47
N LEU A 1084 6.76 18.95 79.81
CA LEU A 1084 5.56 18.21 79.33
C LEU A 1084 4.69 17.61 80.47
N SER A 1085 4.75 18.20 81.67
CA SER A 1085 3.92 17.86 82.84
C SER A 1085 2.48 18.41 82.75
N SER A 1086 2.19 19.22 81.73
CA SER A 1086 0.86 19.73 81.34
C SER A 1086 0.66 19.53 79.83
N PRO A 1087 -0.59 19.57 79.31
CA PRO A 1087 -0.85 19.45 77.88
C PRO A 1087 -0.01 20.45 77.07
N ASN A 1088 0.72 19.94 76.08
CA ASN A 1088 1.54 20.72 75.16
C ASN A 1088 0.68 21.48 74.14
N PHE A 1089 -0.49 20.92 73.80
CA PHE A 1089 -1.49 21.54 72.92
C PHE A 1089 -2.87 21.52 73.59
N GLU A 1090 -3.76 22.43 73.18
CA GLU A 1090 -5.13 22.49 73.69
C GLU A 1090 -5.97 21.36 73.08
N PRO A 1091 -6.87 20.71 73.84
CA PRO A 1091 -7.77 19.71 73.29
C PRO A 1091 -8.65 20.27 72.16
N ASP A 1092 -9.04 19.40 71.22
CA ASP A 1092 -10.00 19.70 70.14
C ASP A 1092 -9.64 20.90 69.27
N THR A 1093 -8.36 21.25 69.14
CA THR A 1093 -7.89 22.48 68.48
C THR A 1093 -6.92 22.16 67.35
N TRP A 1094 -7.21 22.61 66.13
CA TRP A 1094 -6.26 22.51 65.02
C TRP A 1094 -5.14 23.52 65.15
N TYR A 1095 -3.94 23.12 64.74
CA TYR A 1095 -2.72 23.92 64.75
C TYR A 1095 -2.07 23.95 63.37
N ARG A 1096 -1.37 25.05 63.09
CA ARG A 1096 -0.54 25.20 61.89
C ARG A 1096 0.83 25.73 62.25
N VAL A 1097 1.86 25.02 61.84
CA VAL A 1097 3.26 25.44 61.93
C VAL A 1097 3.65 26.15 60.64
N LEU A 1098 4.30 27.29 60.81
CA LEU A 1098 4.88 28.08 59.75
C LEU A 1098 6.38 28.23 60.00
N LEU A 1099 7.17 27.70 59.06
CA LEU A 1099 8.62 27.87 59.03
C LEU A 1099 8.99 28.98 58.05
N THR A 1100 9.89 29.87 58.46
CA THR A 1100 10.33 30.99 57.63
C THR A 1100 11.73 30.76 57.05
N THR A 1101 12.06 31.51 56.01
CA THR A 1101 13.42 31.58 55.43
C THR A 1101 14.47 32.18 56.39
N GLY A 1102 14.06 32.63 57.58
CA GLY A 1102 14.97 33.09 58.63
C GLY A 1102 15.76 31.97 59.31
N ILE A 1103 15.30 30.71 59.21
CA ILE A 1103 16.04 29.52 59.64
C ILE A 1103 17.18 29.28 58.64
N LYS A 1104 18.41 29.08 59.09
CA LYS A 1104 19.58 28.92 58.20
C LYS A 1104 20.47 27.76 58.58
N THR A 1105 21.31 27.32 57.63
CA THR A 1105 22.33 26.29 57.88
C THR A 1105 23.46 26.75 58.78
N SER A 1106 24.12 25.80 59.45
CA SER A 1106 25.47 26.04 59.97
C SER A 1106 26.40 26.49 58.83
N PRO A 1107 27.35 27.41 59.07
CA PRO A 1107 28.17 27.98 58.00
C PRO A 1107 28.95 26.91 57.20
N GLN A 1108 28.76 26.88 55.89
CA GLN A 1108 29.36 25.92 54.96
C GLN A 1108 30.58 26.52 54.25
N ALA A 1109 31.63 25.71 54.04
CA ALA A 1109 32.84 26.13 53.33
C ALA A 1109 32.68 26.03 51.81
N LEU A 1110 32.83 27.15 51.10
CA LEU A 1110 32.67 27.21 49.64
C LEU A 1110 33.99 27.19 48.86
N GLY A 1111 35.08 26.85 49.54
CA GLY A 1111 36.44 27.01 49.05
C GLY A 1111 37.00 28.43 49.27
N GLY A 1112 38.33 28.55 49.38
CA GLY A 1112 39.00 29.84 49.56
C GLY A 1112 38.90 30.48 50.96
N GLY A 1113 38.41 29.75 51.97
CA GLY A 1113 38.32 30.22 53.36
C GLY A 1113 37.05 30.99 53.72
N ASN A 1114 36.10 31.13 52.79
CA ASN A 1114 34.80 31.77 53.05
C ASN A 1114 33.77 30.76 53.56
N LEU A 1115 33.04 31.14 54.62
CA LEU A 1115 31.91 30.40 55.18
C LEU A 1115 30.60 31.12 54.86
N VAL A 1116 29.58 30.40 54.38
CA VAL A 1116 28.26 30.95 54.06
C VAL A 1116 27.17 30.10 54.68
N SER A 1117 26.16 30.76 55.26
CA SER A 1117 24.95 30.14 55.79
C SER A 1117 23.79 30.39 54.84
N THR A 1118 23.06 29.35 54.46
CA THR A 1118 21.96 29.35 53.51
C THR A 1118 20.60 29.27 54.21
N PRO A 1119 19.59 30.07 53.80
CA PRO A 1119 18.25 30.04 54.38
C PRO A 1119 17.45 28.79 54.00
N LEU A 1120 16.48 28.41 54.84
CA LEU A 1120 15.52 27.34 54.57
C LEU A 1120 14.74 27.60 53.29
N ARG A 1121 14.76 26.61 52.39
CA ARG A 1121 14.00 26.60 51.15
C ARG A 1121 12.54 26.33 51.47
N VAL A 1122 11.69 27.22 50.97
CA VAL A 1122 10.24 27.17 51.04
C VAL A 1122 9.76 26.80 49.63
N GLU A 1123 9.26 25.58 49.41
CA GLU A 1123 8.67 25.20 48.12
C GLU A 1123 7.22 25.72 48.03
N GLU A 1124 6.88 26.39 46.91
CA GLU A 1124 5.50 26.72 46.55
C GLU A 1124 4.82 25.49 45.94
N ALA A 1125 3.81 24.93 46.60
CA ALA A 1125 2.94 23.92 45.99
C ALA A 1125 1.49 24.39 45.95
N ARG A 1126 1.01 24.57 44.70
CA ARG A 1126 -0.36 24.40 44.20
C ARG A 1126 -1.45 25.41 44.66
N VAL A 1127 -1.72 26.43 43.83
CA VAL A 1127 -3.01 26.83 43.19
C VAL A 1127 -2.77 28.13 42.37
N PRO A 1128 -3.33 28.32 41.15
CA PRO A 1128 -3.10 29.54 40.38
C PRO A 1128 -3.91 30.72 40.95
N GLY A 1129 -3.22 31.85 41.17
CA GLY A 1129 -3.85 33.16 41.24
C GLY A 1129 -4.02 33.77 42.63
N THR A 1130 -2.93 33.96 43.39
CA THR A 1130 -2.54 35.13 44.22
C THR A 1130 -1.55 34.72 45.33
N VAL A 1131 -0.56 35.57 45.61
CA VAL A 1131 0.67 35.34 46.43
C VAL A 1131 0.37 35.07 47.92
N PRO A 1132 1.04 34.09 48.57
CA PRO A 1132 1.90 34.36 49.76
C PRO A 1132 3.19 33.52 49.92
N GLU A 1133 4.21 34.11 50.58
CA GLU A 1133 5.64 33.73 50.71
C GLU A 1133 6.05 32.57 51.69
N ASN A 1134 5.25 31.54 51.97
CA ASN A 1134 5.47 30.69 53.16
C ASN A 1134 5.19 29.17 53.00
N THR A 1135 5.97 28.29 53.68
CA THR A 1135 5.69 26.83 53.77
C THR A 1135 4.75 26.54 54.93
N GLU A 1136 3.61 25.91 54.66
CA GLU A 1136 2.55 25.65 55.62
C GLU A 1136 2.49 24.16 56.00
N ILE A 1137 2.42 23.83 57.30
CA ILE A 1137 2.15 22.46 57.78
C ILE A 1137 0.99 22.54 58.79
N ALA A 1138 -0.10 21.84 58.55
CA ALA A 1138 -1.29 21.85 59.42
C ALA A 1138 -1.52 20.46 60.08
N PHE A 1139 -1.94 20.45 61.34
CA PHE A 1139 -2.29 19.24 62.11
C PHE A 1139 -3.36 19.54 63.17
N SER A 1140 -4.07 18.52 63.65
CA SER A 1140 -5.09 18.66 64.71
C SER A 1140 -4.53 18.27 66.06
#